data_AF-A0A8X7Y209-F1
#
_entry.id   AF-A0A8X7Y209-F1
#
_cell.length_a   1.000
_cell.length_b   1.000
_cell.length_c   1.000
_cell.angle_alpha   90.00
_cell.angle_beta   90.00
_cell.angle_gamma   90.00
#
_symmetry.space_group_name_H-M   'P 1'
#
loop_
_entity.id
_entity.type
_entity.pdbx_description
1 polymer ?
#
loop_
_entity_poly.entity_id
_entity_poly.type
_entity_poly.pdbx_seq_one_letter_code
_entity_poly.pdbx_strand_id
1 'polypeptide(L)'
;MPELRSRTRKNRAQNNNQNPIKLTVQTRKRRTAEVNNNRKKNAIVDEKENIVRLSDTTPFRKELLDEEARVLRGEEEVAEKKMDEHDSGGGRSADKGPGADDEGSTAPLPEKVQVGGSPMYKIERKLGKGGFGQVYVGRRIGPTNFANERGGPGALEVALKFEHRSSKGCNYGPPYEWQVYNALGGSHGVPRAHYKGRQGVFKKMLYLLQVMDMLGPSLWDVWNNNSHTMSIEMVACIAIEAISILEKMHSRGYVHGDVKPENFLLGPPGTPEEKKLFLVDLGLGKLLNLPVNVAPETFFRDDGCLMFIPVVACFLTATRWRDSSTGLHVEYDQRPDVFRGTVRYASVHAHLGRTGSRRDDLESLAYTLIFLLRGRLPWQGYQGENKGFLVCKKKMATSPETLCCFCPQPFRQFVEYVVNLKFDEEPNYAKYISLFDGIVGPNPDIRPINTDGAQKLIYQVGHKRGRLTMEEEEDEQPKKKVRMGMPATQWISVYNARRPMKQRYHYNVADVRLSQHIEKGNEDGLFISSVASCTNLWALIMDAGTNFSAQVYEVSPHFLHKEWIMEQWEKNYYISAIAGANNGSSLVVMSKGTQYLQQSYKVSDSFPFKWINKKWREGFYVTAMATAGSRWAIVMSRGAGFSDQVVELDFLYPSEGIHRRWDGGYRITSTAATWDQAAFVLSVPRRKPVDETQETLRTSAFPSTHEKWAKNLYIASVCYGRTVS
;
A
#
# COMPACT_ATOMS: atom_id res chain seq x y z
N MET A 1 25.81 -5.63 -13.12
CA MET A 1 26.09 -7.09 -13.09
C MET A 1 26.60 -7.42 -11.69
N PRO A 2 26.26 -8.58 -11.07
CA PRO A 2 26.02 -9.86 -11.72
C PRO A 2 24.57 -10.37 -11.71
N GLU A 3 24.32 -11.31 -12.63
CA GLU A 3 23.09 -12.04 -12.91
C GLU A 3 22.53 -12.85 -11.72
N LEU A 4 21.20 -13.02 -11.67
CA LEU A 4 20.51 -13.89 -10.72
C LEU A 4 19.87 -15.08 -11.44
N ARG A 5 20.13 -16.28 -10.90
CA ARG A 5 19.91 -17.60 -11.50
C ARG A 5 18.43 -17.97 -11.68
N SER A 6 18.12 -18.58 -12.83
CA SER A 6 16.89 -19.29 -13.16
C SER A 6 16.66 -20.53 -12.27
N ARG A 7 15.42 -20.77 -11.82
CA ARG A 7 14.99 -22.07 -11.25
C ARG A 7 14.20 -22.85 -12.30
N THR A 8 14.82 -23.87 -12.89
CA THR A 8 14.15 -24.84 -13.79
C THR A 8 13.84 -26.13 -13.00
N ARG A 9 12.57 -26.53 -12.90
CA ARG A 9 12.17 -27.81 -12.31
C ARG A 9 12.13 -28.86 -13.44
N LYS A 10 13.18 -29.67 -13.59
CA LYS A 10 13.22 -30.80 -14.53
C LYS A 10 12.34 -31.92 -14.01
N ASN A 11 11.29 -32.28 -14.74
CA ASN A 11 10.65 -33.59 -14.63
C ASN A 11 10.90 -34.40 -15.90
N ARG A 12 11.17 -35.68 -15.65
CA ARG A 12 11.77 -36.70 -16.50
C ARG A 12 10.77 -37.21 -17.55
N ALA A 13 11.28 -37.51 -18.74
CA ALA A 13 10.54 -38.02 -19.88
C ALA A 13 10.02 -39.46 -19.69
N GLN A 14 8.88 -39.76 -20.31
CA GLN A 14 8.52 -41.09 -20.80
C GLN A 14 7.95 -40.97 -22.23
N ASN A 15 8.47 -41.83 -23.11
CA ASN A 15 8.13 -42.04 -24.51
C ASN A 15 6.70 -42.59 -24.69
N ASN A 16 6.04 -42.25 -25.80
CA ASN A 16 5.58 -43.24 -26.80
C ASN A 16 4.98 -42.62 -28.08
N ASN A 17 5.63 -42.95 -29.20
CA ASN A 17 5.16 -43.34 -30.54
C ASN A 17 3.88 -42.80 -31.24
N GLN A 18 4.16 -42.32 -32.46
CA GLN A 18 3.57 -42.68 -33.79
C GLN A 18 2.25 -42.09 -34.31
N ASN A 19 2.43 -41.12 -35.23
CA ASN A 19 2.02 -41.09 -36.65
C ASN A 19 0.54 -40.92 -37.12
N PRO A 20 0.34 -40.42 -38.37
CA PRO A 20 -0.66 -39.39 -38.70
C PRO A 20 -1.77 -39.88 -39.64
N ILE A 21 -2.85 -39.10 -39.76
CA ILE A 21 -3.82 -39.26 -40.86
C ILE A 21 -4.17 -37.88 -41.44
N LYS A 22 -3.85 -37.70 -42.73
CA LYS A 22 -4.39 -36.67 -43.63
C LYS A 22 -5.77 -37.14 -44.11
N LEU A 23 -6.73 -36.22 -44.26
CA LEU A 23 -7.68 -36.28 -45.36
C LEU A 23 -8.25 -34.88 -45.66
N THR A 24 -8.03 -34.51 -46.91
CA THR A 24 -8.50 -33.35 -47.67
C THR A 24 -9.97 -33.49 -48.08
N VAL A 25 -10.59 -32.36 -48.49
CA VAL A 25 -11.29 -32.16 -49.79
C VAL A 25 -12.65 -31.39 -49.72
N GLN A 26 -12.72 -30.34 -50.57
CA GLN A 26 -13.85 -29.71 -51.29
C GLN A 26 -14.89 -28.85 -50.54
N THR A 27 -14.89 -27.53 -50.73
CA THR A 27 -15.48 -26.70 -51.83
C THR A 27 -17.01 -26.75 -51.96
N ARG A 28 -17.64 -25.56 -51.87
CA ARG A 28 -18.78 -25.20 -52.72
C ARG A 28 -18.84 -23.68 -52.94
N LYS A 29 -18.61 -23.29 -54.19
CA LYS A 29 -18.95 -21.97 -54.79
C LYS A 29 -20.46 -21.89 -55.04
N ARG A 30 -21.05 -20.68 -54.94
CA ARG A 30 -22.06 -20.11 -55.87
C ARG A 30 -22.24 -18.61 -55.56
N ARG A 31 -21.83 -17.74 -56.50
CA ARG A 31 -22.65 -16.91 -57.43
C ARG A 31 -23.23 -15.65 -56.75
N THR A 32 -22.63 -14.46 -56.94
CA THR A 32 -22.81 -13.45 -58.03
C THR A 32 -24.20 -12.81 -58.11
N ALA A 33 -24.26 -11.49 -57.88
CA ALA A 33 -25.03 -10.54 -58.68
C ALA A 33 -24.51 -9.11 -58.42
N GLU A 34 -24.08 -8.45 -59.50
CA GLU A 34 -23.83 -7.01 -59.62
C GLU A 34 -25.15 -6.23 -59.62
N VAL A 35 -25.16 -4.95 -59.20
CA VAL A 35 -25.75 -3.84 -59.98
C VAL A 35 -25.01 -2.55 -59.61
N ASN A 36 -24.87 -1.73 -60.65
CA ASN A 36 -23.95 -0.64 -60.87
C ASN A 36 -24.60 0.73 -60.57
N ASN A 37 -23.72 1.72 -60.42
CA ASN A 37 -23.78 3.06 -61.04
C ASN A 37 -24.42 4.29 -60.37
N ASN A 38 -23.53 5.29 -60.25
CA ASN A 38 -23.58 6.64 -60.84
C ASN A 38 -24.13 7.80 -60.00
N ARG A 39 -23.26 8.75 -59.62
CA ARG A 39 -22.99 10.08 -60.28
C ARG A 39 -23.74 11.18 -59.51
N LYS A 40 -23.28 12.43 -59.32
CA LYS A 40 -22.31 13.35 -59.93
C LYS A 40 -22.14 14.51 -58.88
N LYS A 41 -20.95 15.09 -58.66
CA LYS A 41 -20.45 16.38 -59.24
C LYS A 41 -21.43 17.56 -59.03
N ASN A 42 -21.09 18.78 -58.61
CA ASN A 42 -19.89 19.65 -58.67
C ASN A 42 -20.22 20.86 -57.74
N ALA A 43 -19.31 21.41 -56.92
CA ALA A 43 -18.23 22.37 -57.20
C ALA A 43 -18.67 23.86 -57.28
N ILE A 44 -17.71 24.72 -56.90
CA ILE A 44 -17.55 26.17 -57.14
C ILE A 44 -18.00 27.06 -55.95
N VAL A 45 -17.28 28.05 -55.39
CA VAL A 45 -15.89 28.61 -55.41
C VAL A 45 -16.03 30.08 -54.96
N ASP A 46 -15.20 30.50 -53.99
CA ASP A 46 -14.57 31.84 -53.83
C ASP A 46 -15.44 33.10 -53.60
N GLU A 47 -14.97 34.21 -53.00
CA GLU A 47 -13.65 34.68 -52.58
C GLU A 47 -13.86 35.91 -51.62
N LYS A 48 -12.89 36.16 -50.71
CA LYS A 48 -12.19 37.45 -50.35
C LYS A 48 -12.98 38.79 -50.24
N GLU A 49 -12.59 39.84 -49.50
CA GLU A 49 -11.44 40.25 -48.68
C GLU A 49 -11.75 41.63 -48.01
N ASN A 50 -11.02 41.96 -46.92
CA ASN A 50 -10.46 43.27 -46.47
C ASN A 50 -11.37 44.54 -46.33
N ILE A 51 -11.22 45.47 -45.37
CA ILE A 51 -10.14 46.46 -45.08
C ILE A 51 -10.57 47.20 -43.76
N VAL A 52 -9.81 47.24 -42.63
CA VAL A 52 -8.85 48.28 -42.10
C VAL A 52 -9.52 49.66 -41.76
N ARG A 53 -9.40 50.39 -40.61
CA ARG A 53 -8.23 50.97 -39.88
C ARG A 53 -8.67 51.82 -38.62
N LEU A 54 -7.92 51.75 -37.51
CA LEU A 54 -7.36 52.78 -36.55
C LEU A 54 -8.20 54.02 -36.06
N SER A 55 -8.11 54.62 -34.85
CA SER A 55 -7.04 54.79 -33.82
C SER A 55 -7.52 55.30 -32.42
N ASP A 56 -6.61 55.23 -31.41
CA ASP A 56 -6.39 56.03 -30.16
C ASP A 56 -7.48 56.08 -29.04
N THR A 57 -7.27 55.82 -27.73
CA THR A 57 -6.25 56.23 -26.73
C THR A 57 -6.41 55.40 -25.42
N THR A 58 -5.34 55.23 -24.62
CA THR A 58 -5.31 54.68 -23.22
C THR A 58 -4.35 55.56 -22.37
N PRO A 59 -4.09 55.38 -21.04
CA PRO A 59 -4.55 54.37 -20.06
C PRO A 59 -4.89 54.90 -18.63
N PHE A 60 -5.65 54.14 -17.84
CA PHE A 60 -5.26 53.62 -16.51
C PHE A 60 -6.47 53.05 -15.75
N ARG A 61 -6.26 51.88 -15.12
CA ARG A 61 -7.05 51.27 -14.03
C ARG A 61 -8.21 50.33 -14.42
N LYS A 62 -7.88 49.13 -14.92
CA LYS A 62 -8.53 47.86 -14.54
C LYS A 62 -7.81 46.64 -15.16
N GLU A 63 -6.83 46.13 -14.43
CA GLU A 63 -6.32 44.76 -14.58
C GLU A 63 -6.11 44.23 -13.16
N LEU A 64 -7.03 43.36 -12.76
CA LEU A 64 -7.08 42.46 -11.60
C LEU A 64 -8.55 42.12 -11.44
N LEU A 65 -8.88 40.84 -11.47
CA LEU A 65 -10.21 40.22 -11.62
C LEU A 65 -10.56 39.80 -13.07
N ASP A 66 -9.79 38.86 -13.62
CA ASP A 66 -10.34 37.76 -14.45
C ASP A 66 -9.33 36.61 -14.70
N GLU A 67 -8.63 36.17 -13.64
CA GLU A 67 -7.74 34.99 -13.71
C GLU A 67 -7.98 33.93 -12.61
N GLU A 68 -8.98 34.11 -11.74
CA GLU A 68 -9.25 33.20 -10.60
C GLU A 68 -10.49 32.29 -10.77
N ALA A 69 -11.02 32.14 -11.99
CA ALA A 69 -12.20 31.28 -12.25
C ALA A 69 -11.94 30.09 -13.20
N ARG A 70 -10.69 29.65 -13.37
CA ARG A 70 -10.33 28.46 -14.17
C ARG A 70 -9.54 27.36 -13.44
N VAL A 71 -9.39 27.46 -12.13
CA VAL A 71 -8.80 26.39 -11.31
C VAL A 71 -9.83 25.97 -10.28
N LEU A 72 -10.60 24.91 -10.59
CA LEU A 72 -11.35 24.00 -9.69
C LEU A 72 -12.53 23.37 -10.46
N ARG A 73 -12.19 22.45 -11.38
CA ARG A 73 -13.02 21.34 -11.84
C ARG A 73 -12.11 20.45 -12.70
N GLY A 74 -11.39 19.54 -12.05
CA GLY A 74 -10.73 18.45 -12.76
C GLY A 74 -11.82 17.53 -13.30
N GLU A 75 -12.04 17.55 -14.61
CA GLU A 75 -12.90 16.57 -15.26
C GLU A 75 -12.22 15.20 -15.19
N GLU A 76 -12.80 14.28 -14.40
CA GLU A 76 -12.39 12.88 -14.43
C GLU A 76 -12.86 12.25 -15.75
N GLU A 77 -11.94 11.97 -16.66
CA GLU A 77 -12.25 11.30 -17.92
C GLU A 77 -12.36 9.77 -17.73
N VAL A 78 -13.57 9.25 -17.89
CA VAL A 78 -13.85 7.82 -18.00
C VAL A 78 -14.60 7.57 -19.30
N ALA A 79 -14.07 6.71 -20.17
CA ALA A 79 -14.74 6.27 -21.41
C ALA A 79 -15.18 4.80 -21.29
N GLU A 80 -16.42 4.51 -21.66
CA GLU A 80 -17.03 3.17 -21.65
C GLU A 80 -17.84 2.92 -22.93
N LYS A 81 -17.73 1.70 -23.50
CA LYS A 81 -18.65 1.21 -24.53
C LYS A 81 -19.92 0.67 -23.84
N LYS A 82 -21.04 1.40 -23.96
CA LYS A 82 -22.37 1.06 -23.37
C LYS A 82 -23.36 0.54 -24.42
N MET A 83 -24.35 -0.21 -23.94
CA MET A 83 -25.51 -0.78 -24.65
C MET A 83 -26.78 -0.24 -23.97
N ASP A 84 -27.84 0.02 -24.73
CA ASP A 84 -29.06 0.74 -24.33
C ASP A 84 -29.87 0.04 -23.21
N GLU A 85 -30.35 0.80 -22.21
CA GLU A 85 -31.78 1.12 -22.02
C GLU A 85 -32.06 1.87 -20.70
N HIS A 86 -32.97 2.85 -20.86
CA HIS A 86 -33.93 3.50 -19.96
C HIS A 86 -33.58 4.15 -18.59
N ASP A 87 -34.22 5.32 -18.49
CA ASP A 87 -34.19 6.41 -17.52
C ASP A 87 -34.89 6.07 -16.19
N SER A 88 -34.43 6.70 -15.10
CA SER A 88 -35.27 7.37 -14.09
C SER A 88 -34.46 7.85 -12.88
N GLY A 89 -34.55 9.16 -12.61
CA GLY A 89 -34.80 9.66 -11.25
C GLY A 89 -33.63 10.24 -10.47
N GLY A 90 -33.49 11.56 -10.51
CA GLY A 90 -32.50 12.33 -9.77
C GLY A 90 -32.83 12.63 -8.30
N GLY A 91 -31.85 13.22 -7.61
CA GLY A 91 -31.98 13.80 -6.28
C GLY A 91 -30.77 14.67 -5.95
N ARG A 92 -30.94 15.99 -6.10
CA ARG A 92 -29.95 17.04 -5.84
C ARG A 92 -29.67 17.17 -4.33
N SER A 93 -28.39 17.19 -3.91
CA SER A 93 -27.99 17.66 -2.58
C SER A 93 -27.51 19.11 -2.66
N ALA A 94 -28.12 19.96 -1.82
CA ALA A 94 -27.80 21.36 -1.69
C ALA A 94 -26.55 21.59 -0.83
N ASP A 95 -25.82 22.61 -1.24
CA ASP A 95 -24.60 23.17 -0.69
C ASP A 95 -24.85 23.95 0.61
N LYS A 96 -23.96 23.85 1.61
CA LYS A 96 -23.81 24.82 2.70
C LYS A 96 -22.35 24.86 3.17
N GLY A 97 -21.75 26.04 3.00
CA GLY A 97 -20.45 26.45 3.50
C GLY A 97 -20.41 26.76 5.02
N PRO A 98 -19.38 27.50 5.49
CA PRO A 98 -18.51 27.00 6.56
C PRO A 98 -18.67 27.73 7.91
N GLY A 99 -18.22 27.05 8.98
CA GLY A 99 -17.76 27.68 10.21
C GLY A 99 -18.68 27.55 11.43
N ALA A 100 -18.40 26.57 12.29
CA ALA A 100 -18.48 26.65 13.74
C ALA A 100 -17.97 25.32 14.30
N ASP A 101 -17.08 25.38 15.29
CA ASP A 101 -16.63 24.23 16.07
C ASP A 101 -17.85 23.52 16.70
N ASP A 102 -18.26 22.41 16.11
CA ASP A 102 -19.41 21.64 16.56
C ASP A 102 -18.98 20.72 17.71
N GLU A 103 -19.24 21.17 18.95
CA GLU A 103 -19.40 20.30 20.12
C GLU A 103 -20.58 19.33 19.88
N GLY A 104 -20.35 18.36 19.00
CA GLY A 104 -21.33 17.35 18.63
C GLY A 104 -21.62 16.40 19.77
N SER A 105 -22.72 16.68 20.48
CA SER A 105 -23.66 15.75 21.16
C SER A 105 -23.10 14.36 21.50
N THR A 106 -22.36 14.25 22.60
CA THR A 106 -22.15 12.97 23.27
C THR A 106 -23.36 12.65 24.15
N ALA A 107 -24.05 11.56 23.87
CA ALA A 107 -25.10 11.05 24.74
C ALA A 107 -24.58 10.92 26.19
N PRO A 108 -25.36 11.34 27.21
CA PRO A 108 -24.90 11.31 28.59
C PRO A 108 -24.64 9.86 29.02
N LEU A 109 -23.42 9.59 29.52
CA LEU A 109 -23.04 8.32 30.11
C LEU A 109 -23.74 8.15 31.48
N PRO A 110 -24.04 6.91 31.90
CA PRO A 110 -24.62 6.66 33.22
C PRO A 110 -23.64 7.08 34.34
N GLU A 111 -24.15 7.55 35.48
CA GLU A 111 -23.28 7.92 36.61
C GLU A 111 -22.53 6.72 37.22
N LYS A 112 -23.10 5.52 37.11
CA LYS A 112 -22.58 4.28 37.68
C LYS A 112 -22.67 3.13 36.67
N VAL A 113 -21.69 2.23 36.72
CA VAL A 113 -21.61 1.06 35.83
C VAL A 113 -21.16 -0.19 36.57
N GLN A 114 -21.64 -1.33 36.10
CA GLN A 114 -21.26 -2.64 36.59
C GLN A 114 -21.41 -3.67 35.48
N VAL A 115 -20.35 -4.41 35.17
CA VAL A 115 -20.33 -5.33 34.03
C VAL A 115 -19.85 -6.72 34.44
N GLY A 116 -20.60 -7.75 34.03
CA GLY A 116 -20.33 -9.12 34.45
C GLY A 116 -20.33 -9.24 35.98
N GLY A 117 -19.31 -9.92 36.54
CA GLY A 117 -19.10 -10.05 37.99
C GLY A 117 -18.31 -8.90 38.63
N SER A 118 -18.20 -7.74 37.99
CA SER A 118 -17.41 -6.62 38.53
C SER A 118 -18.06 -5.98 39.76
N PRO A 119 -17.28 -5.28 40.60
CA PRO A 119 -17.82 -4.27 41.50
C PRO A 119 -18.60 -3.18 40.74
N MET A 120 -19.43 -2.43 41.47
CA MET A 120 -20.05 -1.21 40.97
C MET A 120 -19.02 -0.09 40.95
N TYR A 121 -18.93 0.66 39.85
CA TYR A 121 -18.03 1.81 39.71
C TYR A 121 -18.81 3.08 39.45
N LYS A 122 -18.46 4.17 40.14
CA LYS A 122 -18.87 5.54 39.81
C LYS A 122 -17.99 6.04 38.67
N ILE A 123 -18.58 6.55 37.60
CA ILE A 123 -17.83 7.23 36.54
C ILE A 123 -17.41 8.61 37.03
N GLU A 124 -16.13 8.92 36.93
CA GLU A 124 -15.56 10.22 37.30
C GLU A 124 -15.03 10.94 36.05
N ARG A 125 -13.87 11.60 36.17
CA ARG A 125 -13.28 12.39 35.08
C ARG A 125 -12.95 11.56 33.85
N LYS A 126 -13.07 12.18 32.69
CA LYS A 126 -12.63 11.62 31.42
C LYS A 126 -11.11 11.61 31.35
N LEU A 127 -10.53 10.47 30.95
CA LEU A 127 -9.10 10.31 30.73
C LEU A 127 -8.72 10.57 29.27
N GLY A 128 -9.59 10.19 28.32
CA GLY A 128 -9.30 10.36 26.91
C GLY A 128 -10.48 10.03 26.00
N LYS A 129 -10.35 10.41 24.72
CA LYS A 129 -11.27 10.05 23.63
C LYS A 129 -10.45 9.46 22.49
N GLY A 130 -10.72 8.21 22.13
CA GLY A 130 -10.15 7.54 20.96
C GLY A 130 -11.11 7.54 19.77
N GLY A 131 -10.73 6.85 18.69
CA GLY A 131 -11.50 6.80 17.45
C GLY A 131 -12.88 6.10 17.54
N PHE A 132 -13.06 5.17 18.49
CA PHE A 132 -14.27 4.34 18.64
C PHE A 132 -14.86 4.32 20.05
N GLY A 133 -14.22 5.01 21.00
CA GLY A 133 -14.57 4.94 22.40
C GLY A 133 -13.99 6.05 23.27
N GLN A 134 -14.46 6.07 24.51
CA GLN A 134 -14.08 7.06 25.52
C GLN A 134 -13.58 6.34 26.77
N VAL A 135 -12.54 6.88 27.39
CA VAL A 135 -11.94 6.30 28.60
C VAL A 135 -12.18 7.25 29.76
N TYR A 136 -12.63 6.71 30.89
CA TYR A 136 -12.95 7.43 32.12
C TYR A 136 -12.28 6.77 33.33
N VAL A 137 -12.09 7.54 34.38
CA VAL A 137 -11.80 6.98 35.71
C VAL A 137 -13.08 6.36 36.26
N GLY A 138 -12.98 5.13 36.75
CA GLY A 138 -14.01 4.46 37.53
C GLY A 138 -13.58 4.33 38.98
N ARG A 139 -14.37 4.85 39.92
CA ARG A 139 -14.13 4.67 41.36
C ARG A 139 -15.05 3.59 41.92
N ARG A 140 -14.49 2.57 42.56
CA ARG A 140 -15.25 1.46 43.15
C ARG A 140 -16.18 1.96 44.26
N ILE A 141 -17.39 1.41 44.28
CA ILE A 141 -18.41 1.65 45.31
C ILE A 141 -18.57 0.36 46.15
N GLY A 142 -18.40 0.46 47.46
CA GLY A 142 -18.56 -0.66 48.42
C GLY A 142 -17.40 -0.77 49.42
N PRO A 143 -17.50 -1.65 50.44
CA PRO A 143 -16.47 -1.78 51.47
C PRO A 143 -15.13 -2.24 50.89
N THR A 144 -14.07 -1.50 51.21
CA THR A 144 -12.69 -1.76 50.78
C THR A 144 -11.88 -2.33 51.93
N ASN A 145 -11.30 -3.52 51.76
CA ASN A 145 -10.22 -3.98 52.64
C ASN A 145 -8.92 -3.27 52.28
N PHE A 146 -8.01 -3.03 53.24
CA PHE A 146 -6.70 -2.40 53.01
C PHE A 146 -5.82 -3.11 51.95
N ALA A 147 -6.10 -4.38 51.63
CA ALA A 147 -5.45 -5.11 50.53
C ALA A 147 -5.90 -4.69 49.12
N ASN A 148 -7.01 -3.94 48.99
CA ASN A 148 -7.59 -3.50 47.72
C ASN A 148 -7.07 -2.12 47.25
N GLU A 149 -6.14 -1.51 47.99
CA GLU A 149 -5.64 -0.15 47.70
C GLU A 149 -4.60 -0.09 46.59
N ARG A 150 -4.05 -1.22 46.13
CA ARG A 150 -2.77 -1.22 45.35
C ARG A 150 -2.80 -1.89 43.97
N GLY A 151 -3.98 -2.18 43.41
CA GLY A 151 -4.15 -2.63 42.01
C GLY A 151 -4.98 -3.93 41.83
N GLY A 152 -5.24 -4.32 40.57
CA GLY A 152 -5.95 -5.56 40.23
C GLY A 152 -7.49 -5.47 40.24
N PRO A 153 -8.21 -6.61 40.15
CA PRO A 153 -9.68 -6.64 39.98
C PRO A 153 -10.50 -5.99 41.10
N GLY A 154 -9.86 -5.72 42.25
CA GLY A 154 -10.45 -5.08 43.43
C GLY A 154 -10.04 -3.61 43.64
N ALA A 155 -9.25 -3.02 42.73
CA ALA A 155 -8.70 -1.68 42.86
C ALA A 155 -9.75 -0.61 43.11
N LEU A 156 -9.36 0.42 43.89
CA LEU A 156 -10.21 1.57 44.19
C LEU A 156 -10.50 2.42 42.94
N GLU A 157 -9.48 2.63 42.11
CA GLU A 157 -9.58 3.33 40.83
C GLU A 157 -9.22 2.40 39.67
N VAL A 158 -10.00 2.45 38.60
CA VAL A 158 -9.83 1.66 37.37
C VAL A 158 -10.03 2.54 36.14
N ALA A 159 -9.50 2.11 35.00
CA ALA A 159 -9.83 2.71 33.71
C ALA A 159 -11.07 2.03 33.11
N LEU A 160 -12.08 2.82 32.78
CA LEU A 160 -13.33 2.40 32.15
C LEU A 160 -13.35 2.82 30.68
N LYS A 161 -13.18 1.87 29.75
CA LYS A 161 -13.26 2.10 28.31
C LYS A 161 -14.67 1.76 27.80
N PHE A 162 -15.35 2.76 27.24
CA PHE A 162 -16.67 2.65 26.64
C PHE A 162 -16.57 2.71 25.12
N GLU A 163 -17.15 1.74 24.42
CA GLU A 163 -17.27 1.75 22.96
C GLU A 163 -18.74 1.71 22.54
N HIS A 164 -19.09 2.53 21.54
CA HIS A 164 -20.48 2.64 21.09
C HIS A 164 -20.80 1.65 19.97
N ARG A 165 -22.02 1.11 19.93
CA ARG A 165 -22.40 0.12 18.92
C ARG A 165 -22.73 0.70 17.54
N SER A 166 -23.17 1.97 17.45
CA SER A 166 -23.35 2.65 16.15
C SER A 166 -22.03 3.12 15.52
N SER A 167 -20.90 2.99 16.23
CA SER A 167 -19.59 3.08 15.61
C SER A 167 -19.50 1.94 14.59
N LYS A 168 -19.33 2.27 13.32
CA LYS A 168 -19.29 1.32 12.20
C LYS A 168 -18.23 0.23 12.46
N GLY A 169 -18.64 -0.91 13.01
CA GLY A 169 -17.73 -2.01 13.42
C GLY A 169 -18.27 -2.97 14.49
N CYS A 170 -19.23 -2.58 15.33
CA CYS A 170 -19.72 -3.40 16.45
C CYS A 170 -21.02 -4.19 16.17
N ASN A 171 -21.35 -4.45 14.90
CA ASN A 171 -22.60 -5.13 14.56
C ASN A 171 -22.57 -6.66 14.80
N TYR A 172 -21.39 -7.29 14.91
CA TYR A 172 -21.25 -8.76 14.78
C TYR A 172 -20.55 -9.50 15.94
N GLY A 173 -20.32 -8.88 17.11
CA GLY A 173 -19.75 -9.60 18.26
C GLY A 173 -18.98 -8.73 19.25
N PRO A 174 -18.33 -9.35 20.26
CA PRO A 174 -17.36 -8.68 21.12
C PRO A 174 -16.20 -8.04 20.31
N PRO A 175 -15.66 -6.88 20.71
CA PRO A 175 -14.50 -6.27 20.06
C PRO A 175 -13.32 -7.25 19.96
N TYR A 176 -12.63 -7.29 18.82
CA TYR A 176 -11.44 -8.14 18.64
C TYR A 176 -10.33 -7.79 19.65
N GLU A 177 -10.22 -6.52 20.05
CA GLU A 177 -9.33 -6.06 21.12
C GLU A 177 -9.49 -6.88 22.40
N TRP A 178 -10.70 -7.33 22.73
CA TRP A 178 -10.93 -8.18 23.90
C TRP A 178 -10.22 -9.52 23.79
N GLN A 179 -10.15 -10.09 22.59
CA GLN A 179 -9.42 -11.33 22.32
C GLN A 179 -7.91 -11.12 22.47
N VAL A 180 -7.39 -9.99 21.98
CA VAL A 180 -5.98 -9.62 22.12
C VAL A 180 -5.61 -9.46 23.60
N TYR A 181 -6.42 -8.75 24.39
CA TYR A 181 -6.19 -8.64 25.84
C TYR A 181 -6.35 -9.97 26.58
N ASN A 182 -7.15 -10.92 26.09
CA ASN A 182 -7.19 -12.26 26.69
C ASN A 182 -5.88 -13.02 26.44
N ALA A 183 -5.24 -12.82 25.30
CA ALA A 183 -3.97 -13.47 24.95
C ALA A 183 -2.74 -12.78 25.57
N LEU A 184 -2.78 -11.44 25.70
CA LEU A 184 -1.64 -10.62 26.08
C LEU A 184 -1.77 -9.95 27.46
N GLY A 185 -2.98 -9.76 27.99
CA GLY A 185 -3.20 -8.99 29.21
C GLY A 185 -2.41 -9.50 30.40
N GLY A 186 -1.69 -8.60 31.07
CA GLY A 186 -0.79 -8.94 32.18
C GLY A 186 0.55 -9.56 31.76
N SER A 187 0.82 -9.67 30.46
CA SER A 187 2.18 -9.90 29.95
C SER A 187 3.04 -8.66 30.22
N HIS A 188 4.36 -8.84 30.14
CA HIS A 188 5.32 -7.75 30.31
C HIS A 188 4.95 -6.53 29.44
N GLY A 189 4.74 -5.38 30.08
CA GLY A 189 4.35 -4.11 29.45
C GLY A 189 2.93 -4.03 28.90
N VAL A 190 2.02 -4.96 29.22
CA VAL A 190 0.62 -4.91 28.75
C VAL A 190 -0.33 -4.88 29.96
N PRO A 191 -1.18 -3.85 30.10
CA PRO A 191 -2.10 -3.77 31.24
C PRO A 191 -3.13 -4.90 31.22
N ARG A 192 -3.68 -5.23 32.39
CA ARG A 192 -4.73 -6.22 32.54
C ARG A 192 -6.08 -5.60 32.24
N ALA A 193 -6.93 -6.39 31.59
CA ALA A 193 -8.36 -6.13 31.49
C ALA A 193 -9.07 -7.07 32.48
N HIS A 194 -9.68 -6.52 33.52
CA HIS A 194 -10.29 -7.29 34.61
C HIS A 194 -11.69 -7.78 34.27
N TYR A 195 -12.52 -6.90 33.69
CA TYR A 195 -13.91 -7.19 33.39
C TYR A 195 -14.28 -6.65 32.02
N LYS A 196 -15.13 -7.37 31.30
CA LYS A 196 -15.60 -7.02 29.96
C LYS A 196 -17.07 -7.41 29.85
N GLY A 197 -17.85 -6.62 29.13
CA GLY A 197 -19.21 -7.01 28.80
C GLY A 197 -20.04 -5.86 28.27
N ARG A 198 -21.35 -6.12 28.20
CA ARG A 198 -22.32 -5.19 27.64
C ARG A 198 -22.99 -4.42 28.77
N GLN A 199 -22.94 -3.10 28.70
CA GLN A 199 -23.72 -2.22 29.55
C GLN A 199 -24.82 -1.61 28.71
N GLY A 200 -26.09 -1.91 29.01
CA GLY A 200 -27.22 -1.23 28.38
C GLY A 200 -27.83 -0.25 29.36
N VAL A 201 -27.77 1.07 29.11
CA VAL A 201 -28.59 2.01 29.88
C VAL A 201 -28.83 3.35 29.17
N PHE A 202 -30.06 3.85 29.36
CA PHE A 202 -30.66 5.12 28.93
C PHE A 202 -30.90 5.27 27.42
N LYS A 203 -32.16 5.52 27.03
CA LYS A 203 -32.66 5.61 25.64
C LYS A 203 -32.31 4.40 24.71
N LYS A 204 -32.20 3.17 25.22
CA LYS A 204 -31.91 1.93 24.44
C LYS A 204 -30.54 1.88 23.75
N MET A 205 -29.54 2.66 24.16
CA MET A 205 -28.17 2.52 23.65
C MET A 205 -27.40 1.40 24.38
N LEU A 206 -26.64 0.60 23.61
CA LEU A 206 -25.81 -0.49 24.12
C LEU A 206 -24.33 -0.09 24.02
N TYR A 207 -23.67 0.01 25.17
CA TYR A 207 -22.22 0.24 25.26
C TYR A 207 -21.49 -1.08 25.52
N LEU A 208 -20.31 -1.21 24.91
CA LEU A 208 -19.34 -2.24 25.24
C LEU A 208 -18.37 -1.64 26.26
N LEU A 209 -18.30 -2.23 27.45
CA LEU A 209 -17.49 -1.73 28.56
C LEU A 209 -16.34 -2.70 28.84
N GLN A 210 -15.14 -2.14 28.97
CA GLN A 210 -13.93 -2.84 29.42
C GLN A 210 -13.33 -2.10 30.62
N VAL A 211 -13.12 -2.85 31.71
CA VAL A 211 -12.51 -2.37 32.96
C VAL A 211 -11.06 -2.83 33.00
N MET A 212 -10.12 -1.90 33.19
CA MET A 212 -8.69 -2.13 33.05
C MET A 212 -7.89 -1.54 34.22
N ASP A 213 -6.62 -1.94 34.34
CA ASP A 213 -5.67 -1.31 35.24
C ASP A 213 -5.65 0.23 35.01
N MET A 214 -5.63 0.98 36.10
CA MET A 214 -5.38 2.42 36.06
C MET A 214 -3.89 2.67 35.85
N LEU A 215 -3.53 3.52 34.90
CA LEU A 215 -2.15 3.87 34.56
C LEU A 215 -1.88 5.36 34.78
N GLY A 216 -0.61 5.73 34.73
CA GLY A 216 -0.12 7.10 34.81
C GLY A 216 -0.14 7.84 33.46
N PRO A 217 0.61 8.96 33.35
CA PRO A 217 0.65 9.77 32.13
C PRO A 217 1.25 9.03 30.93
N SER A 218 0.81 9.40 29.72
CA SER A 218 1.45 8.92 28.49
C SER A 218 2.80 9.60 28.25
N LEU A 219 3.66 9.02 27.41
CA LEU A 219 4.90 9.67 27.00
C LEU A 219 4.65 10.99 26.27
N TRP A 220 3.50 11.13 25.60
CA TRP A 220 3.06 12.40 25.01
C TRP A 220 2.82 13.48 26.09
N ASP A 221 2.15 13.11 27.18
CA ASP A 221 1.88 14.04 28.30
C ASP A 221 3.17 14.47 28.98
N VAL A 222 4.08 13.51 29.25
CA VAL A 222 5.39 13.79 29.84
C VAL A 222 6.22 14.71 28.93
N TRP A 223 6.20 14.47 27.63
CA TRP A 223 6.94 15.28 26.65
C TRP A 223 6.39 16.71 26.56
N ASN A 224 5.06 16.89 26.57
CA ASN A 224 4.44 18.22 26.57
C ASN A 224 4.77 19.01 27.84
N ASN A 225 4.76 18.34 29.00
CA ASN A 225 5.07 18.97 30.28
C ASN A 225 6.55 19.36 30.41
N ASN A 226 7.44 18.69 29.69
CA ASN A 226 8.89 18.94 29.68
C ASN A 226 9.34 19.84 28.51
N SER A 227 8.57 20.90 28.21
CA SER A 227 8.91 21.87 27.16
C SER A 227 9.19 21.24 25.80
N HIS A 228 8.46 20.18 25.44
CA HIS A 228 8.53 19.53 24.14
C HIS A 228 9.91 18.87 23.85
N THR A 229 10.61 18.40 24.89
CA THR A 229 11.85 17.62 24.77
C THR A 229 12.01 16.59 25.91
N MET A 230 12.80 15.54 25.68
CA MET A 230 13.21 14.57 26.71
C MET A 230 14.74 14.38 26.69
N SER A 231 15.33 14.08 27.85
CA SER A 231 16.76 13.81 27.94
C SER A 231 17.16 12.54 27.18
N ILE A 232 18.40 12.52 26.69
CA ILE A 232 18.95 11.36 25.95
C ILE A 232 18.86 10.07 26.78
N GLU A 233 19.17 10.14 28.08
CA GLU A 233 19.08 9.01 28.99
C GLU A 233 17.65 8.49 29.15
N MET A 234 16.67 9.40 29.29
CA MET A 234 15.27 9.02 29.40
C MET A 234 14.79 8.32 28.13
N VAL A 235 15.09 8.86 26.95
CA VAL A 235 14.68 8.24 25.68
C VAL A 235 15.41 6.92 25.43
N ALA A 236 16.66 6.77 25.88
CA ALA A 236 17.37 5.49 25.81
C ALA A 236 16.73 4.42 26.71
N CYS A 237 16.32 4.78 27.94
CA CYS A 237 15.58 3.86 28.80
C CYS A 237 14.21 3.48 28.20
N ILE A 238 13.50 4.44 27.61
CA ILE A 238 12.25 4.18 26.86
C ILE A 238 12.52 3.22 25.69
N ALA A 239 13.61 3.41 24.94
CA ALA A 239 13.96 2.53 23.82
C ALA A 239 14.16 1.08 24.29
N ILE A 240 14.96 0.86 25.33
CA ILE A 240 15.24 -0.47 25.89
C ILE A 240 13.95 -1.17 26.30
N GLU A 241 13.12 -0.49 27.11
CA GLU A 241 11.90 -1.08 27.63
C GLU A 241 10.85 -1.27 26.53
N ALA A 242 10.65 -0.29 25.64
CA ALA A 242 9.70 -0.43 24.53
C ALA A 242 10.07 -1.56 23.56
N ILE A 243 11.36 -1.77 23.27
CA ILE A 243 11.82 -2.90 22.45
C ILE A 243 11.50 -4.24 23.15
N SER A 244 11.70 -4.33 24.46
CA SER A 244 11.33 -5.52 25.26
C SER A 244 9.83 -5.80 25.23
N ILE A 245 8.99 -4.77 25.37
CA ILE A 245 7.53 -4.91 25.30
C ILE A 245 7.08 -5.40 23.92
N LEU A 246 7.64 -4.82 22.85
CA LEU A 246 7.34 -5.23 21.48
C LEU A 246 7.83 -6.65 21.21
N GLU A 247 9.04 -7.03 21.64
CA GLU A 247 9.53 -8.43 21.57
C GLU A 247 8.51 -9.37 22.22
N LYS A 248 8.03 -9.03 23.41
CA LYS A 248 7.08 -9.88 24.12
C LYS A 248 5.78 -10.06 23.36
N MET A 249 5.23 -8.98 22.80
CA MET A 249 4.04 -9.01 21.97
C MET A 249 4.25 -9.84 20.69
N HIS A 250 5.38 -9.63 20.02
CA HIS A 250 5.76 -10.37 18.82
C HIS A 250 5.93 -11.87 19.10
N SER A 251 6.54 -12.25 20.23
CA SER A 251 6.68 -13.66 20.65
C SER A 251 5.34 -14.38 20.82
N ARG A 252 4.26 -13.63 21.09
CA ARG A 252 2.89 -14.12 21.21
C ARG A 252 2.13 -14.11 19.88
N GLY A 253 2.79 -13.74 18.78
CA GLY A 253 2.22 -13.77 17.43
C GLY A 253 1.48 -12.50 17.01
N TYR A 254 1.59 -11.41 17.78
CA TYR A 254 0.90 -10.15 17.52
C TYR A 254 1.89 -9.02 17.18
N VAL A 255 1.50 -8.15 16.26
CA VAL A 255 2.09 -6.82 16.03
C VAL A 255 1.12 -5.78 16.56
N HIS A 256 1.61 -4.64 17.03
CA HIS A 256 0.84 -3.55 17.61
C HIS A 256 0.19 -2.63 16.56
N GLY A 257 0.87 -2.27 15.48
CA GLY A 257 0.33 -1.52 14.33
C GLY A 257 0.06 -0.01 14.51
N ASP A 258 0.16 0.54 15.73
CA ASP A 258 0.07 2.00 15.99
C ASP A 258 0.98 2.45 17.14
N VAL A 259 2.27 2.15 17.01
CA VAL A 259 3.29 2.57 17.97
C VAL A 259 3.48 4.09 17.90
N LYS A 260 3.25 4.77 19.02
CA LYS A 260 3.32 6.24 19.16
C LYS A 260 3.43 6.66 20.64
N PRO A 261 3.89 7.88 20.97
CA PRO A 261 4.03 8.35 22.36
C PRO A 261 2.74 8.23 23.19
N GLU A 262 1.58 8.47 22.58
CA GLU A 262 0.28 8.45 23.24
C GLU A 262 -0.12 7.05 23.73
N ASN A 263 0.41 6.00 23.11
CA ASN A 263 0.10 4.60 23.43
C ASN A 263 1.09 3.98 24.42
N PHE A 264 2.14 4.71 24.82
CA PHE A 264 3.03 4.31 25.89
C PHE A 264 2.72 5.10 27.15
N LEU A 265 2.31 4.42 28.22
CA LEU A 265 1.95 5.02 29.50
C LEU A 265 2.90 4.57 30.61
N LEU A 266 3.16 5.45 31.56
CA LEU A 266 3.86 5.12 32.79
C LEU A 266 2.90 4.48 33.81
N GLY A 267 3.43 3.82 34.83
CA GLY A 267 2.61 3.39 35.96
C GLY A 267 2.10 4.58 36.79
N PRO A 268 1.13 4.35 37.68
CA PRO A 268 0.56 5.44 38.48
C PRO A 268 1.62 6.13 39.37
N PRO A 269 1.63 7.47 39.45
CA PRO A 269 2.58 8.21 40.29
C PRO A 269 2.51 7.81 41.77
N GLY A 270 3.66 7.76 42.45
CA GLY A 270 3.71 7.40 43.87
C GLY A 270 3.49 5.91 44.16
N THR A 271 3.53 5.07 43.12
CA THR A 271 3.50 3.61 43.24
C THR A 271 4.86 3.01 42.88
N PRO A 272 5.18 1.78 43.32
CA PRO A 272 6.39 1.08 42.87
C PRO A 272 6.47 0.88 41.36
N GLU A 273 5.35 1.00 40.64
CA GLU A 273 5.28 0.88 39.18
C GLU A 273 5.40 2.23 38.46
N GLU A 274 5.61 3.36 39.14
CA GLU A 274 5.61 4.70 38.52
C GLU A 274 6.62 4.83 37.35
N LYS A 275 7.76 4.14 37.45
CA LYS A 275 8.81 4.12 36.42
C LYS A 275 8.62 3.04 35.36
N LYS A 276 7.57 2.22 35.45
CA LYS A 276 7.32 1.09 34.55
C LYS A 276 6.55 1.56 33.32
N LEU A 277 6.95 1.07 32.14
CA LEU A 277 6.33 1.41 30.87
C LEU A 277 5.28 0.37 30.48
N PHE A 278 4.16 0.84 29.93
CA PHE A 278 3.07 0.01 29.44
C PHE A 278 2.67 0.44 28.02
N LEU A 279 2.41 -0.53 27.15
CA LEU A 279 1.84 -0.34 25.82
C LEU A 279 0.33 -0.61 25.88
N VAL A 280 -0.46 0.39 25.52
CA VAL A 280 -1.92 0.35 25.52
C VAL A 280 -2.47 0.45 24.09
N ASP A 281 -3.80 0.39 23.97
CA ASP A 281 -4.53 0.58 22.71
C ASP A 281 -4.27 -0.50 21.64
N LEU A 282 -4.45 -1.76 22.07
CA LEU A 282 -4.39 -2.96 21.23
C LEU A 282 -5.58 -3.10 20.27
N GLY A 283 -6.41 -2.07 20.15
CA GLY A 283 -7.68 -2.11 19.43
C GLY A 283 -7.97 -0.83 18.69
N LEU A 284 -7.41 -0.67 17.50
CA LEU A 284 -7.84 0.38 16.60
C LEU A 284 -7.88 -0.08 15.15
N GLY A 285 -9.04 0.02 14.55
CA GLY A 285 -8.99 0.53 13.20
C GLY A 285 -10.32 0.95 12.69
N LYS A 286 -10.20 1.86 11.74
CA LYS A 286 -11.29 2.44 10.99
C LYS A 286 -11.75 1.39 9.99
N LEU A 287 -12.92 0.82 10.21
CA LEU A 287 -13.65 0.13 9.15
C LEU A 287 -14.11 1.19 8.15
N LEU A 288 -13.20 1.61 7.27
CA LEU A 288 -13.62 2.14 5.98
C LEU A 288 -14.15 0.93 5.21
N ASN A 289 -15.42 1.01 4.81
CA ASN A 289 -16.18 0.04 4.02
C ASN A 289 -15.30 -1.01 3.34
N LEU A 290 -15.29 -2.22 3.88
CA LEU A 290 -14.57 -3.31 3.24
C LEU A 290 -15.28 -3.74 1.95
N PRO A 291 -14.54 -3.97 0.86
CA PRO A 291 -15.00 -4.80 -0.24
C PRO A 291 -15.02 -6.28 0.20
N VAL A 292 -16.18 -6.91 0.04
CA VAL A 292 -16.40 -8.35 0.25
C VAL A 292 -15.70 -9.10 -0.88
N ASN A 293 -14.46 -9.53 -0.66
CA ASN A 293 -13.79 -10.54 -1.49
C ASN A 293 -13.46 -11.74 -0.60
N VAL A 294 -14.49 -12.50 -0.25
CA VAL A 294 -14.37 -13.92 0.06
C VAL A 294 -15.33 -14.61 -0.89
N ALA A 295 -14.82 -15.38 -1.83
CA ALA A 295 -15.66 -16.27 -2.62
C ALA A 295 -16.33 -17.25 -1.64
N PRO A 296 -17.66 -17.48 -1.72
CA PRO A 296 -18.32 -18.44 -0.87
C PRO A 296 -18.02 -19.85 -1.39
N GLU A 297 -16.83 -20.38 -1.13
CA GLU A 297 -16.64 -21.82 -1.18
C GLU A 297 -17.01 -22.39 0.20
N THR A 298 -18.11 -23.14 0.17
CA THR A 298 -18.84 -23.71 1.29
C THR A 298 -18.04 -24.80 2.00
N PHE A 299 -17.70 -24.59 3.28
CA PHE A 299 -17.34 -25.68 4.20
C PHE A 299 -18.53 -25.95 5.12
N PHE A 300 -19.20 -27.08 4.91
CA PHE A 300 -20.21 -27.61 5.84
C PHE A 300 -19.50 -28.40 6.95
N ARG A 301 -19.99 -28.30 8.19
CA ARG A 301 -19.77 -29.34 9.21
C ARG A 301 -20.82 -30.44 9.03
N ASP A 302 -20.52 -31.64 9.52
CA ASP A 302 -21.39 -32.83 9.48
C ASP A 302 -22.74 -32.65 10.22
N ASP A 303 -22.96 -31.52 10.90
CA ASP A 303 -24.18 -31.16 11.62
C ASP A 303 -25.10 -30.20 10.84
N GLY A 304 -24.78 -29.88 9.57
CA GLY A 304 -25.63 -29.06 8.71
C GLY A 304 -25.72 -27.58 9.11
N CYS A 305 -24.90 -27.11 10.06
CA CYS A 305 -24.85 -25.71 10.46
C CYS A 305 -23.90 -24.90 9.59
N LEU A 306 -24.36 -23.74 9.11
CA LEU A 306 -23.57 -22.81 8.29
C LEU A 306 -22.41 -22.19 9.10
N MET A 307 -21.17 -22.55 8.79
CA MET A 307 -19.98 -21.88 9.31
C MET A 307 -19.72 -20.59 8.52
N PHE A 308 -20.35 -19.49 8.92
CA PHE A 308 -19.94 -18.16 8.49
C PHE A 308 -18.63 -17.78 9.21
N ILE A 309 -17.49 -17.97 8.55
CA ILE A 309 -16.25 -17.24 8.91
C ILE A 309 -16.15 -16.06 7.94
N PRO A 310 -16.73 -14.88 8.26
CA PRO A 310 -16.38 -13.72 7.48
C PRO A 310 -14.92 -13.40 7.79
N VAL A 311 -14.04 -13.47 6.77
CA VAL A 311 -12.76 -12.76 6.77
C VAL A 311 -13.09 -11.27 6.74
N VAL A 312 -13.55 -10.76 7.88
CA VAL A 312 -13.67 -9.33 8.09
C VAL A 312 -12.23 -8.87 8.25
N ALA A 313 -11.67 -8.26 7.22
CA ALA A 313 -10.46 -7.46 7.34
C ALA A 313 -10.76 -6.21 8.18
N CYS A 314 -11.18 -6.40 9.43
CA CYS A 314 -11.21 -5.34 10.42
C CYS A 314 -9.81 -4.77 10.47
N PHE A 315 -9.68 -3.50 10.11
CA PHE A 315 -8.54 -2.71 10.51
C PHE A 315 -8.53 -2.74 12.03
N LEU A 316 -7.57 -3.46 12.56
CA LEU A 316 -7.24 -3.55 13.97
C LEU A 316 -5.78 -3.14 14.02
N THR A 317 -5.37 -2.44 15.07
CA THR A 317 -3.99 -1.99 15.22
C THR A 317 -3.21 -3.23 15.55
N ALA A 318 -3.63 -3.93 16.61
CA ALA A 318 -3.07 -5.22 16.90
C ALA A 318 -3.56 -6.26 15.90
N THR A 319 -2.65 -6.80 15.09
CA THR A 319 -2.93 -7.90 14.17
C THR A 319 -1.98 -9.05 14.39
N ARG A 320 -2.35 -10.23 13.89
CA ARG A 320 -1.47 -11.38 13.95
C ARG A 320 -0.49 -11.32 12.80
N TRP A 321 0.80 -11.47 13.10
CA TRP A 321 1.83 -11.67 12.07
C TRP A 321 2.12 -13.16 11.84
N ARG A 322 1.64 -14.02 12.74
CA ARG A 322 1.82 -15.47 12.70
C ARG A 322 0.49 -16.19 12.83
N ASP A 323 0.23 -17.14 11.94
CA ASP A 323 -0.97 -17.96 11.95
C ASP A 323 -1.00 -18.89 13.19
N SER A 324 -2.19 -19.03 13.79
CA SER A 324 -2.39 -19.81 15.02
C SER A 324 -2.17 -21.30 14.85
N SER A 325 -2.56 -21.81 13.68
CA SER A 325 -2.70 -23.24 13.43
C SER A 325 -1.40 -23.81 12.89
N THR A 326 -0.75 -23.07 11.99
CA THR A 326 0.48 -23.49 11.32
C THR A 326 1.73 -22.95 12.00
N GLY A 327 1.61 -21.86 12.77
CA GLY A 327 2.77 -21.13 13.26
C GLY A 327 3.63 -20.56 12.14
N LEU A 328 3.09 -20.37 10.94
CA LEU A 328 3.79 -19.73 9.83
C LEU A 328 3.51 -18.23 9.80
N HIS A 329 4.41 -17.47 9.17
CA HIS A 329 4.22 -16.05 8.94
C HIS A 329 3.00 -15.82 8.05
N VAL A 330 2.23 -14.75 8.30
CA VAL A 330 1.12 -14.35 7.44
C VAL A 330 1.60 -14.05 6.01
N GLU A 331 0.72 -14.28 5.05
CA GLU A 331 1.01 -14.00 3.64
C GLU A 331 1.15 -12.50 3.38
N TYR A 332 2.05 -12.17 2.45
CA TYR A 332 2.25 -10.82 1.98
C TYR A 332 1.11 -10.40 1.04
N ASP A 333 0.56 -9.22 1.28
CA ASP A 333 -0.37 -8.56 0.38
C ASP A 333 -0.10 -7.04 0.36
N GLN A 334 -0.60 -6.36 -0.67
CA GLN A 334 -0.58 -4.92 -0.78
C GLN A 334 -1.94 -4.40 -1.23
N ARG A 335 -2.48 -3.43 -0.48
CA ARG A 335 -3.74 -2.74 -0.75
C ARG A 335 -3.51 -1.23 -0.70
N PRO A 336 -3.16 -0.58 -1.82
CA PRO A 336 -2.74 0.83 -1.84
C PRO A 336 -3.78 1.84 -1.34
N ASP A 337 -5.07 1.49 -1.32
CA ASP A 337 -6.16 2.33 -0.81
C ASP A 337 -6.37 2.23 0.70
N VAL A 338 -5.59 1.37 1.35
CA VAL A 338 -5.74 1.01 2.75
C VAL A 338 -4.53 1.52 3.54
N PHE A 339 -4.80 2.36 4.54
CA PHE A 339 -3.79 2.87 5.46
C PHE A 339 -4.13 2.52 6.92
N ARG A 340 -3.11 2.20 7.72
CA ARG A 340 -3.22 1.86 9.15
C ARG A 340 -2.24 2.69 9.98
N GLY A 341 -2.64 3.01 11.21
CA GLY A 341 -1.83 3.71 12.20
C GLY A 341 -1.84 5.24 12.07
N THR A 342 -0.99 5.89 12.85
CA THR A 342 -0.87 7.34 12.90
C THR A 342 0.14 7.82 11.84
N VAL A 343 -0.30 8.60 10.85
CA VAL A 343 0.50 9.10 9.69
C VAL A 343 1.94 9.53 10.08
N ARG A 344 2.07 10.25 11.19
CA ARG A 344 3.34 10.78 11.71
C ARG A 344 4.36 9.65 12.00
N TYR A 345 3.92 8.60 12.68
CA TYR A 345 4.78 7.52 13.19
C TYR A 345 4.70 6.23 12.38
N ALA A 346 3.68 6.03 11.53
CA ALA A 346 3.51 4.81 10.73
C ALA A 346 4.72 4.52 9.83
N SER A 347 5.09 3.24 9.67
CA SER A 347 6.13 2.78 8.75
C SER A 347 5.83 3.18 7.30
N VAL A 348 6.83 3.21 6.42
CA VAL A 348 6.57 3.41 4.98
C VAL A 348 5.73 2.29 4.38
N HIS A 349 5.82 1.07 4.91
CA HIS A 349 5.05 -0.06 4.41
C HIS A 349 3.56 0.07 4.74
N ALA A 350 3.22 0.63 5.91
CA ALA A 350 1.85 0.97 6.26
C ALA A 350 1.28 2.06 5.35
N HIS A 351 2.09 3.06 4.96
CA HIS A 351 1.70 4.08 3.96
C HIS A 351 1.46 3.49 2.58
N LEU A 352 2.22 2.46 2.20
CA LEU A 352 2.06 1.72 0.95
C LEU A 352 0.92 0.67 1.00
N GLY A 353 0.23 0.54 2.14
CA GLY A 353 -0.87 -0.40 2.32
C GLY A 353 -0.45 -1.87 2.30
N ARG A 354 0.81 -2.17 2.67
CA ARG A 354 1.31 -3.54 2.78
C ARG A 354 0.77 -4.21 4.04
N THR A 355 0.72 -5.54 4.03
CA THR A 355 0.49 -6.32 5.24
C THR A 355 1.48 -5.91 6.33
N GLY A 356 0.98 -5.55 7.52
CA GLY A 356 1.80 -5.18 8.65
C GLY A 356 2.52 -6.38 9.25
N SER A 357 3.74 -6.15 9.73
CA SER A 357 4.65 -7.15 10.30
C SER A 357 5.50 -6.53 11.41
N ARG A 358 6.39 -7.31 12.01
CA ARG A 358 7.20 -6.90 13.17
C ARG A 358 8.14 -5.73 12.86
N ARG A 359 8.58 -5.59 11.59
CA ARG A 359 9.40 -4.47 11.15
C ARG A 359 8.66 -3.13 11.27
N ASP A 360 7.34 -3.14 11.10
CA ASP A 360 6.53 -1.94 11.09
C ASP A 360 6.48 -1.30 12.48
N ASP A 361 6.30 -2.10 13.53
CA ASP A 361 6.30 -1.61 14.92
C ASP A 361 7.66 -1.03 15.31
N LEU A 362 8.76 -1.66 14.89
CA LEU A 362 10.11 -1.20 15.19
C LEU A 362 10.48 0.06 14.40
N GLU A 363 10.08 0.17 13.13
CA GLU A 363 10.23 1.41 12.35
C GLU A 363 9.43 2.56 12.98
N SER A 364 8.18 2.29 13.41
CA SER A 364 7.35 3.27 14.11
C SER A 364 7.91 3.66 15.48
N LEU A 365 8.51 2.71 16.21
CA LEU A 365 9.23 3.00 17.46
C LEU A 365 10.43 3.92 17.19
N ALA A 366 11.22 3.65 16.14
CA ALA A 366 12.35 4.50 15.81
C ALA A 366 11.92 5.95 15.51
N TYR A 367 10.86 6.16 14.74
CA TYR A 367 10.30 7.49 14.52
C TYR A 367 9.77 8.13 15.81
N THR A 368 9.18 7.35 16.69
CA THR A 368 8.70 7.79 18.01
C THR A 368 9.86 8.27 18.90
N LEU A 369 10.96 7.53 18.98
CA LEU A 369 12.14 7.89 19.77
C LEU A 369 12.80 9.17 19.25
N ILE A 370 12.98 9.29 17.93
CA ILE A 370 13.54 10.51 17.33
C ILE A 370 12.63 11.72 17.57
N PHE A 371 11.31 11.52 17.53
CA PHE A 371 10.35 12.57 17.89
C PHE A 371 10.51 13.02 19.34
N LEU A 372 10.61 12.10 20.31
CA LEU A 372 10.77 12.44 21.73
C LEU A 372 12.08 13.22 21.99
N LEU A 373 13.16 12.90 21.27
CA LEU A 373 14.44 13.62 21.36
C LEU A 373 14.42 15.01 20.71
N ARG A 374 13.87 15.12 19.49
CA ARG A 374 14.01 16.33 18.65
C ARG A 374 12.79 17.24 18.68
N GLY A 375 11.68 16.73 19.19
CA GLY A 375 10.36 17.35 19.18
C GLY A 375 9.67 17.49 17.82
N ARG A 376 10.36 17.15 16.73
CA ARG A 376 9.80 17.18 15.38
C ARG A 376 10.44 16.15 14.45
N LEU A 377 9.65 15.70 13.48
CA LEU A 377 10.05 14.85 12.37
C LEU A 377 10.01 15.64 11.05
N PRO A 378 10.90 15.34 10.07
CA PRO A 378 11.02 16.12 8.83
C PRO A 378 9.79 16.13 7.91
N TRP A 379 8.79 15.27 8.18
CA TRP A 379 7.57 15.10 7.39
C TRP A 379 6.31 15.63 8.10
N GLN A 380 6.47 16.49 9.11
CA GLN A 380 5.33 17.20 9.72
C GLN A 380 4.93 18.42 8.88
N GLY A 381 3.65 18.81 8.94
CA GLY A 381 3.13 20.02 8.29
C GLY A 381 2.30 19.80 7.01
N TYR A 382 2.36 18.61 6.40
CA TYR A 382 1.53 18.30 5.22
C TYR A 382 0.03 18.23 5.55
N GLN A 383 -0.80 18.79 4.66
CA GLN A 383 -2.27 18.86 4.75
C GLN A 383 -2.93 18.39 3.45
N GLY A 384 -4.25 18.22 3.46
CA GLY A 384 -5.05 17.81 2.29
C GLY A 384 -5.16 16.29 2.09
N GLU A 385 -5.89 15.88 1.05
CA GLU A 385 -6.19 14.47 0.77
C GLU A 385 -4.94 13.64 0.44
N ASN A 386 -3.94 14.27 -0.19
CA ASN A 386 -2.67 13.64 -0.57
C ASN A 386 -1.61 13.63 0.56
N LYS A 387 -1.98 14.01 1.79
CA LYS A 387 -1.06 14.06 2.94
C LYS A 387 -0.32 12.75 3.17
N GLY A 388 -1.01 11.62 3.11
CA GLY A 388 -0.39 10.30 3.31
C GLY A 388 0.72 10.02 2.29
N PHE A 389 0.44 10.27 1.02
CA PHE A 389 1.41 10.14 -0.07
C PHE A 389 2.64 11.04 0.14
N LEU A 390 2.44 12.33 0.45
CA LEU A 390 3.55 13.28 0.65
C LEU A 390 4.43 12.91 1.85
N VAL A 391 3.81 12.48 2.95
CA VAL A 391 4.53 11.99 4.14
C VAL A 391 5.34 10.75 3.79
N CYS A 392 4.75 9.78 3.08
CA CYS A 392 5.46 8.57 2.65
C CYS A 392 6.64 8.90 1.73
N LYS A 393 6.44 9.77 0.74
CA LYS A 393 7.48 10.25 -0.16
C LYS A 393 8.64 10.88 0.62
N LYS A 394 8.33 11.76 1.58
CA LYS A 394 9.34 12.42 2.41
C LYS A 394 10.08 11.44 3.32
N LYS A 395 9.38 10.47 3.91
CA LYS A 395 10.01 9.38 4.68
C LYS A 395 10.97 8.58 3.81
N MET A 396 10.56 8.17 2.62
CA MET A 396 11.41 7.40 1.70
C MET A 396 12.63 8.17 1.23
N ALA A 397 12.55 9.49 1.09
CA ALA A 397 13.67 10.35 0.73
C ALA A 397 14.58 10.75 1.91
N THR A 398 14.18 10.51 3.16
CA THR A 398 14.96 10.90 4.33
C THR A 398 15.85 9.75 4.78
N SER A 399 17.18 9.93 4.71
CA SER A 399 18.13 8.93 5.17
C SER A 399 18.23 8.87 6.70
N PRO A 400 18.68 7.75 7.30
CA PRO A 400 18.94 7.66 8.73
C PRO A 400 19.89 8.75 9.25
N GLU A 401 20.91 9.09 8.48
CA GLU A 401 21.87 10.16 8.81
C GLU A 401 21.18 11.52 8.87
N THR A 402 20.31 11.82 7.92
CA THR A 402 19.56 13.08 7.88
C THR A 402 18.53 13.13 9.03
N LEU A 403 17.84 12.03 9.28
CA LEU A 403 16.82 11.93 10.33
C LEU A 403 17.44 12.10 11.73
N CYS A 404 18.58 11.44 11.95
CA CYS A 404 19.29 11.40 13.22
C CYS A 404 20.42 12.45 13.29
N CYS A 405 20.40 13.47 12.44
CA CYS A 405 21.40 14.55 12.48
C CYS A 405 21.39 15.18 13.89
N PHE A 406 22.53 15.18 14.60
CA PHE A 406 22.67 15.58 16.01
C PHE A 406 22.05 14.63 17.07
N CYS A 407 21.62 13.43 16.70
CA CYS A 407 21.25 12.39 17.67
C CYS A 407 22.47 11.51 18.01
N PRO A 408 22.53 10.91 19.20
CA PRO A 408 23.57 9.94 19.54
C PRO A 408 23.60 8.75 18.57
N GLN A 409 24.80 8.20 18.34
CA GLN A 409 25.03 7.11 17.38
C GLN A 409 24.10 5.89 17.56
N PRO A 410 23.77 5.43 18.78
CA PRO A 410 22.83 4.32 18.99
C PRO A 410 21.46 4.50 18.31
N PHE A 411 20.91 5.72 18.31
CA PHE A 411 19.63 6.01 17.67
C PHE A 411 19.72 5.89 16.14
N ARG A 412 20.81 6.39 15.56
CA ARG A 412 21.07 6.25 14.11
C ARG A 412 21.20 4.79 13.71
N GLN A 413 22.01 4.02 14.45
CA GLN A 413 22.19 2.58 14.20
C GLN A 413 20.87 1.81 14.32
N PHE A 414 20.05 2.13 15.32
CA PHE A 414 18.73 1.52 15.46
C PHE A 414 17.84 1.81 14.25
N VAL A 415 17.76 3.08 13.81
CA VAL A 415 17.02 3.46 12.58
C VAL A 415 17.55 2.68 11.37
N GLU A 416 18.86 2.63 11.17
CA GLU A 416 19.51 1.92 10.06
C GLU A 416 19.15 0.43 10.02
N TYR A 417 19.09 -0.23 11.18
CA TYR A 417 18.71 -1.64 11.24
C TYR A 417 17.23 -1.84 10.90
N VAL A 418 16.32 -1.08 11.51
CA VAL A 418 14.88 -1.36 11.39
C VAL A 418 14.31 -1.02 10.02
N VAL A 419 14.82 0.02 9.35
CA VAL A 419 14.34 0.41 8.00
C VAL A 419 14.79 -0.55 6.89
N ASN A 420 15.69 -1.49 7.20
CA ASN A 420 16.21 -2.49 6.27
C ASN A 420 15.69 -3.91 6.54
N LEU A 421 14.80 -4.11 7.53
CA LEU A 421 14.19 -5.41 7.81
C LEU A 421 13.27 -5.86 6.68
N LYS A 422 13.37 -7.14 6.29
CA LYS A 422 12.41 -7.76 5.37
C LYS A 422 11.09 -8.09 6.10
N PHE A 423 10.05 -8.37 5.32
CA PHE A 423 8.69 -8.58 5.84
C PHE A 423 8.60 -9.72 6.86
N ASP A 424 9.27 -10.83 6.58
CA ASP A 424 9.28 -12.05 7.41
C ASP A 424 10.56 -12.21 8.25
N GLU A 425 11.45 -11.22 8.24
CA GLU A 425 12.70 -11.28 8.99
C GLU A 425 12.45 -11.26 10.51
N GLU A 426 13.20 -12.08 11.24
CA GLU A 426 13.19 -12.10 12.70
C GLU A 426 14.03 -10.92 13.22
N PRO A 427 13.45 -9.94 13.93
CA PRO A 427 14.23 -8.81 14.43
C PRO A 427 15.19 -9.23 15.55
N ASN A 428 16.41 -8.68 15.53
CA ASN A 428 17.39 -8.96 16.58
C ASN A 428 17.21 -8.00 17.77
N TYR A 429 16.14 -8.21 18.55
CA TYR A 429 15.77 -7.36 19.69
C TYR A 429 16.92 -7.16 20.69
N ALA A 430 17.67 -8.23 20.98
CA ALA A 430 18.80 -8.22 21.89
C ALA A 430 19.93 -7.28 21.40
N LYS A 431 20.27 -7.33 20.10
CA LYS A 431 21.23 -6.39 19.49
C LYS A 431 20.73 -4.95 19.58
N TYR A 432 19.44 -4.71 19.31
CA TYR A 432 18.88 -3.35 19.35
C TYR A 432 18.89 -2.74 20.75
N ILE A 433 18.58 -3.53 21.79
CA ILE A 433 18.69 -3.12 23.19
C ILE A 433 20.13 -2.75 23.53
N SER A 434 21.10 -3.60 23.13
CA SER A 434 22.52 -3.39 23.46
C SER A 434 23.14 -2.11 22.90
N LEU A 435 22.51 -1.50 21.88
CA LEU A 435 22.95 -0.20 21.35
C LEU A 435 22.86 0.90 22.41
N PHE A 436 21.89 0.81 23.31
CA PHE A 436 21.58 1.86 24.28
C PHE A 436 22.26 1.66 25.64
N ASP A 437 22.88 0.49 25.89
CA ASP A 437 23.54 0.17 27.16
C ASP A 437 24.61 1.20 27.55
N GLY A 438 25.35 1.74 26.58
CA GLY A 438 26.39 2.75 26.83
C GLY A 438 25.85 4.14 27.19
N ILE A 439 24.56 4.39 26.97
CA ILE A 439 23.88 5.66 27.33
C ILE A 439 23.29 5.56 28.73
N VAL A 440 22.79 4.40 29.12
CA VAL A 440 22.08 4.21 30.39
C VAL A 440 23.07 3.93 31.51
N GLY A 441 22.96 4.67 32.62
CA GLY A 441 23.86 4.50 33.77
C GLY A 441 23.84 3.08 34.35
N PRO A 442 24.95 2.63 34.98
CA PRO A 442 25.08 1.25 35.48
C PRO A 442 24.15 0.94 36.65
N ASN A 443 23.68 1.96 37.37
CA ASN A 443 22.77 1.81 38.51
C ASN A 443 21.30 1.86 38.03
N PRO A 444 20.52 0.76 38.12
CA PRO A 444 19.12 0.72 37.71
C PRO A 444 18.20 1.63 38.55
N ASP A 445 18.51 1.83 39.83
CA ASP A 445 17.61 2.51 40.78
C ASP A 445 17.45 4.00 40.48
N ILE A 446 18.50 4.61 39.92
CA ILE A 446 18.51 6.04 39.55
C ILE A 446 17.95 6.29 38.15
N ARG A 447 17.69 5.25 37.35
CA ARG A 447 17.19 5.42 35.98
C ARG A 447 15.81 6.11 36.00
N PRO A 448 15.51 6.96 35.01
CA PRO A 448 14.21 7.62 34.91
C PRO A 448 13.08 6.63 34.59
N ILE A 449 13.38 5.52 33.92
CA ILE A 449 12.44 4.47 33.53
C ILE A 449 13.04 3.11 33.90
N ASN A 450 12.20 2.20 34.40
CA ASN A 450 12.60 0.83 34.69
C ASN A 450 12.85 0.06 33.37
N THR A 451 13.96 -0.66 33.31
CA THR A 451 14.44 -1.45 32.17
C THR A 451 14.62 -2.93 32.51
N ASP A 452 14.11 -3.38 33.67
CA ASP A 452 14.20 -4.76 34.14
C ASP A 452 13.56 -5.77 33.19
N GLY A 453 12.58 -5.30 32.41
CA GLY A 453 11.94 -6.06 31.34
C GLY A 453 12.92 -6.66 30.35
N ALA A 454 13.92 -5.85 29.99
CA ALA A 454 14.94 -6.19 29.02
C ALA A 454 16.05 -7.10 29.59
N GLN A 455 16.13 -7.32 30.91
CA GLN A 455 17.22 -8.06 31.54
C GLN A 455 17.45 -9.43 30.89
N LYS A 456 16.37 -10.18 30.58
CA LYS A 456 16.50 -11.50 29.91
C LYS A 456 17.19 -11.41 28.56
N LEU A 457 16.90 -10.38 27.78
CA LEU A 457 17.53 -10.14 26.49
C LEU A 457 18.97 -9.65 26.66
N ILE A 458 19.23 -8.81 27.67
CA ILE A 458 20.57 -8.33 28.03
C ILE A 458 21.48 -9.50 28.46
N TYR A 459 21.00 -10.44 29.27
CA TYR A 459 21.74 -11.64 29.67
C TYR A 459 22.09 -12.55 28.48
N GLN A 460 21.22 -12.66 27.46
CA GLN A 460 21.52 -13.41 26.23
C GLN A 460 22.68 -12.78 25.44
N VAL A 461 22.83 -11.45 25.47
CA VAL A 461 23.98 -10.75 24.88
C VAL A 461 25.24 -10.96 25.72
N GLY A 462 25.13 -10.91 27.06
CA GLY A 462 26.24 -11.12 28.00
C GLY A 462 26.92 -12.50 27.85
N HIS A 463 26.14 -13.57 27.64
CA HIS A 463 26.70 -14.90 27.35
C HIS A 463 27.41 -15.00 26.00
N LYS A 464 27.01 -14.19 25.01
CA LYS A 464 27.69 -14.12 23.69
C LYS A 464 28.94 -13.25 23.72
N ARG A 465 29.01 -12.24 24.60
CA ARG A 465 30.23 -11.43 24.85
C ARG A 465 31.39 -12.27 25.39
N GLY A 466 31.13 -13.37 26.09
CA GLY A 466 32.17 -14.33 26.50
C GLY A 466 32.86 -15.06 25.35
N ARG A 467 32.40 -14.88 24.11
CA ARG A 467 32.97 -15.52 22.90
C ARG A 467 33.28 -14.54 21.76
N LEU A 468 33.04 -13.25 21.94
CA LEU A 468 33.31 -12.21 20.95
C LEU A 468 33.75 -10.94 21.70
N THR A 469 35.06 -10.71 21.71
CA THR A 469 35.60 -9.35 21.69
C THR A 469 34.89 -8.55 20.60
N MET A 470 34.78 -7.22 20.78
CA MET A 470 34.32 -6.30 19.73
C MET A 470 35.32 -6.28 18.56
N GLU A 471 35.57 -7.42 17.93
CA GLU A 471 36.00 -7.49 16.56
C GLU A 471 34.77 -7.11 15.74
N GLU A 472 34.92 -6.02 15.02
CA GLU A 472 34.03 -5.63 13.94
C GLU A 472 33.68 -6.90 13.15
N GLU A 473 32.40 -7.28 13.11
CA GLU A 473 31.91 -8.31 12.19
C GLU A 473 32.05 -7.76 10.75
N GLU A 474 33.28 -7.59 10.26
CA GLU A 474 33.63 -7.29 8.87
C GLU A 474 33.33 -8.48 7.93
N ASP A 475 32.96 -9.65 8.47
CA ASP A 475 32.72 -10.88 7.72
C ASP A 475 31.24 -11.22 7.44
N GLU A 476 30.26 -10.42 7.91
CA GLU A 476 28.92 -10.50 7.31
C GLU A 476 28.97 -9.84 5.93
N GLN A 477 29.00 -10.64 4.86
CA GLN A 477 28.74 -10.18 3.48
C GLN A 477 27.69 -9.07 3.51
N PRO A 478 27.94 -7.89 2.91
CA PRO A 478 27.05 -6.75 3.06
C PRO A 478 25.62 -7.16 2.69
N LYS A 479 24.77 -7.31 3.71
CA LYS A 479 23.36 -7.64 3.51
C LYS A 479 22.81 -6.56 2.60
N LYS A 480 22.26 -6.96 1.44
CA LYS A 480 21.66 -6.02 0.49
C LYS A 480 20.68 -5.14 1.26
N LYS A 481 20.99 -3.86 1.37
CA LYS A 481 20.14 -2.91 2.07
C LYS A 481 18.83 -2.81 1.30
N VAL A 482 17.71 -3.09 1.97
CA VAL A 482 16.40 -3.19 1.33
C VAL A 482 15.93 -1.83 0.81
N ARG A 483 16.32 -0.74 1.48
CA ARG A 483 15.88 0.62 1.17
C ARG A 483 17.02 1.62 0.90
N MET A 484 18.26 1.26 1.21
CA MET A 484 19.40 2.17 1.05
C MET A 484 20.12 1.91 -0.27
N GLY A 485 20.24 2.94 -1.09
CA GLY A 485 21.03 3.03 -2.31
C GLY A 485 20.77 4.36 -2.99
N MET A 486 21.60 4.76 -3.95
CA MET A 486 21.40 6.04 -4.64
C MET A 486 20.18 5.92 -5.56
N PRO A 487 19.18 6.82 -5.45
CA PRO A 487 18.04 6.82 -6.36
C PRO A 487 18.54 6.95 -7.80
N ALA A 488 18.15 6.02 -8.66
CA ALA A 488 18.50 6.02 -10.07
C ALA A 488 17.23 5.87 -10.91
N THR A 489 17.12 6.64 -11.99
CA THR A 489 16.09 6.40 -13.00
C THR A 489 16.67 5.44 -14.03
N GLN A 490 16.03 4.29 -14.21
CA GLN A 490 16.54 3.20 -15.04
C GLN A 490 15.42 2.62 -15.90
N TRP A 491 15.83 1.97 -16.99
CA TRP A 491 14.97 1.06 -17.72
C TRP A 491 14.69 -0.16 -16.85
N ILE A 492 13.42 -0.50 -16.74
CA ILE A 492 12.94 -1.71 -16.07
C ILE A 492 12.32 -2.59 -17.15
N SER A 493 13.01 -3.67 -17.48
CA SER A 493 12.58 -4.59 -18.54
C SER A 493 12.17 -5.93 -17.94
N VAL A 494 11.00 -6.40 -18.34
CA VAL A 494 10.43 -7.69 -17.95
C VAL A 494 10.61 -8.65 -19.12
N TYR A 495 11.24 -9.79 -18.86
CA TYR A 495 11.48 -10.85 -19.83
C TYR A 495 10.63 -12.06 -19.49
N ASN A 496 9.94 -12.61 -20.50
CA ASN A 496 9.20 -13.86 -20.35
C ASN A 496 9.83 -14.93 -21.24
N ALA A 497 9.85 -16.17 -20.74
CA ALA A 497 10.15 -17.31 -21.58
C ALA A 497 9.02 -17.52 -22.59
N ARG A 498 9.39 -17.68 -23.86
CA ARG A 498 8.45 -17.97 -24.95
C ARG A 498 9.02 -19.03 -25.87
N ARG A 499 8.15 -19.59 -26.72
CA ARG A 499 8.65 -20.37 -27.87
C ARG A 499 9.54 -19.48 -28.74
N PRO A 500 10.59 -20.03 -29.37
CA PRO A 500 11.47 -19.27 -30.24
C PRO A 500 10.66 -18.44 -31.24
N MET A 501 10.84 -17.12 -31.20
CA MET A 501 10.15 -16.17 -32.06
C MET A 501 11.08 -15.02 -32.47
N LYS A 502 10.75 -14.34 -33.58
CA LYS A 502 11.41 -13.09 -33.95
C LYS A 502 10.89 -11.95 -33.08
N GLN A 503 11.80 -11.18 -32.51
CA GLN A 503 11.53 -9.94 -31.78
C GLN A 503 12.47 -8.85 -32.31
N ARG A 504 11.97 -7.63 -32.46
CA ARG A 504 12.74 -6.44 -32.83
C ARG A 504 12.41 -5.32 -31.87
N TYR A 505 13.40 -4.53 -31.51
CA TYR A 505 13.18 -3.33 -30.72
C TYR A 505 13.89 -2.12 -31.31
N HIS A 506 13.25 -0.97 -31.15
CA HIS A 506 13.79 0.34 -31.48
C HIS A 506 13.67 1.22 -30.24
N TYR A 507 14.69 2.00 -29.93
CA TYR A 507 14.70 2.90 -28.77
C TYR A 507 15.35 4.21 -29.15
N ASN A 508 15.14 5.26 -28.35
CA ASN A 508 15.53 6.63 -28.68
C ASN A 508 14.89 7.12 -29.99
N VAL A 509 13.66 6.68 -30.28
CA VAL A 509 12.95 7.02 -31.52
C VAL A 509 12.19 8.33 -31.32
N ALA A 510 12.42 9.30 -32.20
CA ALA A 510 11.64 10.54 -32.27
C ALA A 510 10.37 10.35 -33.09
N ASP A 511 9.36 11.20 -32.88
CA ASP A 511 8.04 11.14 -33.52
C ASP A 511 8.12 10.95 -35.04
N VAL A 512 8.97 11.74 -35.70
CA VAL A 512 9.14 11.75 -37.16
C VAL A 512 9.71 10.45 -37.73
N ARG A 513 10.27 9.56 -36.90
CA ARG A 513 10.84 8.27 -37.32
C ARG A 513 9.98 7.07 -36.93
N LEU A 514 8.89 7.28 -36.19
CA LEU A 514 8.04 6.18 -35.74
C LEU A 514 7.44 5.39 -36.91
N SER A 515 6.86 6.07 -37.91
CA SER A 515 6.23 5.43 -39.07
C SER A 515 7.19 4.48 -39.80
N GLN A 516 8.41 4.96 -40.10
CA GLN A 516 9.43 4.18 -40.79
C GLN A 516 9.76 2.86 -40.07
N HIS A 517 9.86 2.89 -38.73
CA HIS A 517 10.16 1.70 -37.95
C HIS A 517 8.97 0.73 -37.89
N ILE A 518 7.76 1.27 -37.74
CA ILE A 518 6.53 0.47 -37.62
C ILE A 518 6.20 -0.20 -38.97
N GLU A 519 6.27 0.52 -40.08
CA GLU A 519 6.02 0.01 -41.42
C GLU A 519 6.98 -1.14 -41.77
N LYS A 520 8.28 -0.92 -41.56
CA LYS A 520 9.30 -1.97 -41.77
C LYS A 520 9.09 -3.19 -40.88
N GLY A 521 8.64 -3.00 -39.64
CA GLY A 521 8.29 -4.11 -38.76
C GLY A 521 7.08 -4.90 -39.27
N ASN A 522 6.04 -4.21 -39.73
CA ASN A 522 4.83 -4.82 -40.29
C ASN A 522 5.14 -5.62 -41.57
N GLU A 523 6.01 -5.11 -42.45
CA GLU A 523 6.50 -5.83 -43.64
C GLU A 523 7.19 -7.16 -43.28
N ASP A 524 7.90 -7.17 -42.15
CA ASP A 524 8.57 -8.36 -41.61
C ASP A 524 7.64 -9.27 -40.79
N GLY A 525 6.34 -8.96 -40.71
CA GLY A 525 5.35 -9.70 -39.93
C GLY A 525 5.50 -9.54 -38.41
N LEU A 526 6.08 -8.42 -37.96
CA LEU A 526 6.25 -8.08 -36.55
C LEU A 526 5.23 -7.00 -36.17
N PHE A 527 4.51 -7.23 -35.07
CA PHE A 527 3.56 -6.27 -34.53
C PHE A 527 4.02 -5.71 -33.19
N ILE A 528 3.70 -4.46 -32.90
CA ILE A 528 4.05 -3.81 -31.63
C ILE A 528 3.36 -4.53 -30.48
N SER A 529 4.15 -5.03 -29.52
CA SER A 529 3.67 -5.74 -28.34
C SER A 529 3.78 -4.90 -27.06
N SER A 530 4.75 -3.99 -27.00
CA SER A 530 4.94 -3.08 -25.87
C SER A 530 5.58 -1.79 -26.34
N VAL A 531 5.21 -0.67 -25.71
CA VAL A 531 5.82 0.64 -25.94
C VAL A 531 6.15 1.27 -24.59
N ALA A 532 7.19 2.10 -24.58
CA ALA A 532 7.54 2.94 -23.43
C ALA A 532 8.11 4.26 -23.92
N SER A 533 8.21 5.23 -23.02
CA SER A 533 8.91 6.48 -23.26
C SER A 533 10.01 6.66 -22.22
N CYS A 534 11.12 7.23 -22.67
CA CYS A 534 12.11 7.85 -21.81
C CYS A 534 12.21 9.31 -22.25
N THR A 535 11.85 10.22 -21.35
CA THR A 535 11.68 11.65 -21.64
C THR A 535 10.66 11.91 -22.75
N ASN A 536 11.12 12.25 -23.96
CA ASN A 536 10.30 12.51 -25.14
C ASN A 536 10.67 11.58 -26.31
N LEU A 537 11.33 10.45 -26.01
CA LEU A 537 11.74 9.47 -27.00
C LEU A 537 11.09 8.12 -26.73
N TRP A 538 10.68 7.47 -27.80
CA TRP A 538 9.95 6.21 -27.75
C TRP A 538 10.88 5.00 -27.77
N ALA A 539 10.44 3.96 -27.06
CA ALA A 539 10.91 2.60 -27.21
C ALA A 539 9.76 1.72 -27.71
N LEU A 540 10.00 0.99 -28.79
CA LEU A 540 9.08 0.07 -29.45
C LEU A 540 9.61 -1.35 -29.33
N ILE A 541 8.78 -2.26 -28.85
CA ILE A 541 9.02 -3.71 -28.87
C ILE A 541 8.03 -4.33 -29.86
N MET A 542 8.53 -5.08 -30.83
CA MET A 542 7.73 -5.71 -31.90
C MET A 542 8.01 -7.21 -31.96
N ASP A 543 6.94 -8.01 -31.95
CA ASP A 543 7.01 -9.47 -31.85
C ASP A 543 6.26 -10.14 -33.01
N ALA A 544 6.77 -11.29 -33.48
CA ALA A 544 6.03 -12.18 -34.36
C ALA A 544 4.94 -12.99 -33.62
N GLY A 545 5.03 -13.08 -32.29
CA GLY A 545 4.18 -13.95 -31.46
C GLY A 545 2.95 -13.27 -30.84
N THR A 546 2.52 -12.11 -31.33
CA THR A 546 1.38 -11.37 -30.76
C THR A 546 0.01 -11.97 -31.09
N ASN A 547 -0.08 -12.70 -32.21
CA ASN A 547 -1.34 -13.13 -32.84
C ASN A 547 -2.26 -11.98 -33.28
N PHE A 548 -1.74 -10.76 -33.41
CA PHE A 548 -2.51 -9.64 -33.96
C PHE A 548 -2.67 -9.79 -35.47
N SER A 549 -3.81 -9.38 -35.99
CA SER A 549 -4.12 -9.44 -37.43
C SER A 549 -4.00 -8.10 -38.14
N ALA A 550 -4.10 -7.00 -37.39
CA ALA A 550 -3.92 -5.63 -37.87
C ALA A 550 -3.62 -4.70 -36.69
N GLN A 551 -2.91 -3.60 -36.94
CA GLN A 551 -2.64 -2.56 -35.94
C GLN A 551 -2.85 -1.17 -36.54
N VAL A 552 -3.30 -0.25 -35.70
CA VAL A 552 -3.34 1.19 -35.94
C VAL A 552 -2.68 1.88 -34.76
N TYR A 553 -2.10 3.06 -35.00
CA TYR A 553 -1.47 3.84 -33.95
C TYR A 553 -1.69 5.33 -34.17
N GLU A 554 -1.59 6.10 -33.09
CA GLU A 554 -1.60 7.56 -33.11
C GLU A 554 -0.56 8.10 -32.14
N VAL A 555 0.19 9.10 -32.62
CA VAL A 555 1.01 9.97 -31.77
C VAL A 555 0.23 11.26 -31.59
N SER A 556 -0.27 11.49 -30.39
CA SER A 556 -1.07 12.67 -30.07
C SER A 556 -0.30 13.60 -29.13
N PRO A 557 -0.39 14.93 -29.29
CA PRO A 557 0.13 15.87 -28.30
C PRO A 557 -0.66 15.82 -26.97
N HIS A 558 -1.83 15.19 -26.96
CA HIS A 558 -2.65 15.00 -25.78
C HIS A 558 -2.44 13.59 -25.21
N PHE A 559 -2.46 13.48 -23.87
CA PHE A 559 -2.33 12.20 -23.19
C PHE A 559 -3.62 11.40 -23.33
N LEU A 560 -3.59 10.37 -24.20
CA LEU A 560 -4.73 9.53 -24.63
C LEU A 560 -5.84 10.33 -25.33
N HIS A 561 -5.72 10.48 -26.64
CA HIS A 561 -6.70 11.17 -27.47
C HIS A 561 -8.04 10.41 -27.54
N LYS A 562 -9.04 10.92 -26.83
CA LYS A 562 -10.34 10.25 -26.61
C LYS A 562 -11.10 9.96 -27.90
N GLU A 563 -11.25 10.96 -28.78
CA GLU A 563 -12.05 10.85 -30.00
C GLU A 563 -11.50 9.77 -30.94
N TRP A 564 -10.18 9.78 -31.16
CA TRP A 564 -9.51 8.77 -31.96
C TRP A 564 -9.66 7.36 -31.38
N ILE A 565 -9.47 7.19 -30.06
CA ILE A 565 -9.66 5.89 -29.39
C ILE A 565 -11.09 5.37 -29.58
N MET A 566 -12.09 6.25 -29.42
CA MET A 566 -13.51 5.88 -29.60
C MET A 566 -13.79 5.44 -31.03
N GLU A 567 -13.31 6.17 -32.02
CA GLU A 567 -13.43 5.81 -33.45
C GLU A 567 -12.79 4.44 -33.74
N GLN A 568 -11.63 4.15 -33.17
CA GLN A 568 -10.97 2.87 -33.36
C GLN A 568 -11.69 1.70 -32.65
N TRP A 569 -12.30 1.94 -31.48
CA TRP A 569 -13.14 0.96 -30.81
C TRP A 569 -14.40 0.59 -31.62
N GLU A 570 -14.99 1.54 -32.35
CA GLU A 570 -16.10 1.27 -33.28
C GLU A 570 -15.66 0.36 -34.44
N LYS A 571 -14.40 0.50 -34.87
CA LYS A 571 -13.77 -0.34 -35.90
C LYS A 571 -13.24 -1.69 -35.37
N ASN A 572 -13.55 -2.04 -34.12
CA ASN A 572 -13.11 -3.25 -33.41
C ASN A 572 -11.59 -3.37 -33.22
N TYR A 573 -10.88 -2.25 -33.17
CA TYR A 573 -9.51 -2.24 -32.63
C TYR A 573 -9.59 -2.07 -31.12
N TYR A 574 -8.68 -2.70 -30.37
CA TYR A 574 -8.58 -2.55 -28.92
C TYR A 574 -7.18 -2.06 -28.55
N ILE A 575 -7.08 -1.19 -27.53
CA ILE A 575 -5.79 -0.71 -27.04
C ILE A 575 -4.95 -1.91 -26.60
N SER A 576 -3.78 -2.05 -27.20
CA SER A 576 -2.85 -3.14 -26.96
C SER A 576 -1.53 -2.68 -26.35
N ALA A 577 -1.11 -1.44 -26.61
CA ALA A 577 0.07 -0.84 -26.00
C ALA A 577 -0.09 0.68 -25.91
N ILE A 578 0.38 1.29 -24.82
CA ILE A 578 0.32 2.74 -24.59
C ILE A 578 1.61 3.21 -23.91
N ALA A 579 2.07 4.39 -24.29
CA ALA A 579 3.14 5.12 -23.62
C ALA A 579 2.83 6.62 -23.64
N GLY A 580 3.22 7.33 -22.59
CA GLY A 580 3.19 8.79 -22.53
C GLY A 580 4.60 9.35 -22.40
N ALA A 581 4.81 10.55 -22.95
CA ALA A 581 6.05 11.30 -22.83
C ALA A 581 5.93 12.41 -21.79
N ASN A 582 7.06 13.00 -21.42
CA ASN A 582 7.12 14.04 -20.39
C ASN A 582 6.47 15.37 -20.84
N ASN A 583 6.42 15.62 -22.14
CA ASN A 583 5.73 16.78 -22.71
C ASN A 583 4.19 16.63 -22.76
N GLY A 584 3.64 15.51 -22.25
CA GLY A 584 2.20 15.24 -22.27
C GLY A 584 1.69 14.51 -23.50
N SER A 585 2.53 14.32 -24.53
CA SER A 585 2.17 13.53 -25.71
C SER A 585 2.03 12.04 -25.38
N SER A 586 1.31 11.31 -26.22
CA SER A 586 1.15 9.87 -26.07
C SER A 586 1.24 9.14 -27.40
N LEU A 587 1.77 7.92 -27.34
CA LEU A 587 1.69 6.92 -28.39
C LEU A 587 0.68 5.87 -27.95
N VAL A 588 -0.42 5.76 -28.70
CA VAL A 588 -1.45 4.74 -28.49
C VAL A 588 -1.43 3.77 -29.65
N VAL A 589 -1.33 2.48 -29.36
CA VAL A 589 -1.40 1.40 -30.35
C VAL A 589 -2.64 0.56 -30.07
N MET A 590 -3.47 0.36 -31.09
CA MET A 590 -4.68 -0.46 -31.02
C MET A 590 -4.61 -1.58 -32.07
N SER A 591 -5.03 -2.78 -31.67
CA SER A 591 -4.86 -4.01 -32.46
C SER A 591 -6.16 -4.77 -32.68
N LYS A 592 -6.25 -5.49 -33.80
CA LYS A 592 -7.22 -6.55 -34.08
C LYS A 592 -6.61 -7.92 -33.84
N GLY A 593 -7.45 -8.93 -33.61
CA GLY A 593 -7.02 -10.28 -33.23
C GLY A 593 -6.69 -10.42 -31.75
N THR A 594 -7.06 -9.43 -30.92
CA THR A 594 -7.02 -9.56 -29.47
C THR A 594 -8.14 -10.49 -28.99
N GLN A 595 -7.96 -11.07 -27.80
CA GLN A 595 -9.00 -11.84 -27.11
C GLN A 595 -9.97 -10.94 -26.30
N TYR A 596 -9.86 -9.62 -26.44
CA TYR A 596 -10.60 -8.67 -25.63
C TYR A 596 -12.03 -8.53 -26.14
N LEU A 597 -12.98 -8.52 -25.20
CA LEU A 597 -14.41 -8.41 -25.52
C LEU A 597 -14.88 -6.96 -25.32
N GLN A 598 -14.48 -6.35 -24.21
CA GLN A 598 -14.83 -5.00 -23.82
C GLN A 598 -13.63 -4.34 -23.17
N GLN A 599 -13.47 -3.04 -23.37
CA GLN A 599 -12.37 -2.26 -22.81
C GLN A 599 -12.88 -0.96 -22.20
N SER A 600 -12.21 -0.50 -21.16
CA SER A 600 -12.41 0.82 -20.54
C SER A 600 -11.05 1.33 -20.09
N TYR A 601 -10.87 2.65 -20.10
CA TYR A 601 -9.66 3.27 -19.57
C TYR A 601 -10.02 4.43 -18.64
N LYS A 602 -9.09 4.76 -17.74
CA LYS A 602 -9.14 5.93 -16.87
C LYS A 602 -7.80 6.65 -16.89
N VAL A 603 -7.84 7.97 -17.00
CA VAL A 603 -6.69 8.85 -16.78
C VAL A 603 -6.87 9.55 -15.42
N SER A 604 -5.81 9.62 -14.61
CA SER A 604 -5.88 10.24 -13.27
C SER A 604 -4.52 10.78 -12.83
N ASP A 605 -4.52 11.84 -12.02
CA ASP A 605 -3.30 12.43 -11.42
C ASP A 605 -2.69 11.57 -10.31
N SER A 606 -3.41 10.55 -9.85
CA SER A 606 -2.94 9.58 -8.86
C SER A 606 -3.26 8.17 -9.33
N PHE A 607 -2.55 7.17 -8.79
CA PHE A 607 -2.78 5.78 -9.18
C PHE A 607 -4.22 5.35 -8.81
N PRO A 608 -5.10 5.02 -9.78
CA PRO A 608 -6.54 4.94 -9.54
C PRO A 608 -6.99 3.57 -9.00
N PHE A 609 -6.38 3.09 -7.90
CA PHE A 609 -6.63 1.75 -7.36
C PHE A 609 -8.08 1.46 -7.03
N LYS A 610 -8.84 2.42 -6.48
CA LYS A 610 -10.27 2.25 -6.18
C LYS A 610 -11.09 1.93 -7.43
N TRP A 611 -10.78 2.57 -8.55
CA TRP A 611 -11.43 2.31 -9.83
C TRP A 611 -11.03 0.94 -10.37
N ILE A 612 -9.73 0.58 -10.30
CA ILE A 612 -9.24 -0.75 -10.69
C ILE A 612 -9.97 -1.84 -9.89
N ASN A 613 -10.06 -1.69 -8.57
CA ASN A 613 -10.73 -2.66 -7.70
C ASN A 613 -12.25 -2.76 -7.96
N LYS A 614 -12.89 -1.66 -8.37
CA LYS A 614 -14.27 -1.71 -8.88
C LYS A 614 -14.34 -2.52 -10.19
N LYS A 615 -13.44 -2.27 -11.14
CA LYS A 615 -13.40 -2.93 -12.44
C LYS A 615 -13.03 -4.42 -12.37
N TRP A 616 -12.17 -4.83 -11.44
CA TRP A 616 -11.91 -6.25 -11.16
C TRP A 616 -13.19 -7.00 -10.78
N ARG A 617 -14.05 -6.42 -9.94
CA ARG A 617 -15.36 -7.00 -9.58
C ARG A 617 -16.33 -7.08 -10.77
N GLU A 618 -16.18 -6.19 -11.74
CA GLU A 618 -16.91 -6.22 -13.00
C GLU A 618 -16.28 -7.21 -14.02
N GLY A 619 -15.23 -7.95 -13.66
CA GLY A 619 -14.56 -8.93 -14.52
C GLY A 619 -13.59 -8.35 -15.55
N PHE A 620 -13.24 -7.07 -15.42
CA PHE A 620 -12.18 -6.44 -16.21
C PHE A 620 -10.83 -6.65 -15.54
N TYR A 621 -9.76 -6.76 -16.33
CA TYR A 621 -8.39 -6.85 -15.84
C TYR A 621 -7.53 -5.79 -16.50
N VAL A 622 -6.55 -5.23 -15.78
CA VAL A 622 -5.57 -4.30 -16.35
C VAL A 622 -4.78 -5.03 -17.44
N THR A 623 -4.75 -4.44 -18.63
CA THR A 623 -4.05 -4.99 -19.80
C THR A 623 -2.98 -4.06 -20.34
N ALA A 624 -3.06 -2.76 -20.06
CA ALA A 624 -2.00 -1.81 -20.38
C ALA A 624 -2.00 -0.65 -19.38
N MET A 625 -0.82 -0.08 -19.13
CA MET A 625 -0.64 1.09 -18.30
C MET A 625 0.38 2.01 -18.96
N ALA A 626 0.20 3.31 -18.80
CA ALA A 626 1.17 4.33 -19.19
C ALA A 626 1.14 5.49 -18.20
N THR A 627 2.16 6.33 -18.30
CA THR A 627 2.29 7.56 -17.53
C THR A 627 2.72 8.69 -18.45
N ALA A 628 2.29 9.92 -18.12
CA ALA A 628 2.81 11.16 -18.71
C ALA A 628 2.96 12.19 -17.59
N GLY A 629 4.20 12.54 -17.26
CA GLY A 629 4.48 13.32 -16.05
C GLY A 629 4.03 12.59 -14.78
N SER A 630 3.07 13.17 -14.06
CA SER A 630 2.44 12.55 -12.88
C SER A 630 1.14 11.80 -13.18
N ARG A 631 0.58 11.94 -14.38
CA ARG A 631 -0.69 11.33 -14.76
C ARG A 631 -0.50 9.85 -15.08
N TRP A 632 -1.46 9.04 -14.64
CA TRP A 632 -1.58 7.62 -14.91
C TRP A 632 -2.68 7.39 -15.93
N ALA A 633 -2.43 6.52 -16.89
CA ALA A 633 -3.45 5.94 -17.77
C ALA A 633 -3.51 4.43 -17.52
N ILE A 634 -4.69 3.94 -17.15
CA ILE A 634 -4.94 2.51 -16.89
C ILE A 634 -5.99 2.03 -17.86
N VAL A 635 -5.65 1.00 -18.64
CA VAL A 635 -6.55 0.33 -19.57
C VAL A 635 -6.91 -1.04 -19.01
N MET A 636 -8.21 -1.31 -18.88
CA MET A 636 -8.72 -2.58 -18.41
C MET A 636 -9.64 -3.23 -19.44
N SER A 637 -9.50 -4.55 -19.63
CA SER A 637 -10.21 -5.31 -20.64
C SER A 637 -10.88 -6.55 -20.05
N ARG A 638 -12.09 -6.87 -20.52
CA ARG A 638 -12.76 -8.16 -20.33
C ARG A 638 -12.24 -9.17 -21.35
N GLY A 639 -12.18 -10.44 -20.97
CA GLY A 639 -11.64 -11.51 -21.83
C GLY A 639 -10.10 -11.57 -21.87
N ALA A 640 -9.41 -10.84 -20.98
CA ALA A 640 -7.94 -10.78 -20.96
C ALA A 640 -7.23 -12.11 -20.62
N GLY A 641 -7.96 -13.17 -20.28
CA GLY A 641 -7.39 -14.50 -20.03
C GLY A 641 -6.77 -14.68 -18.65
N PHE A 642 -7.07 -13.79 -17.69
CA PHE A 642 -6.60 -13.89 -16.30
C PHE A 642 -7.68 -14.44 -15.36
N SER A 643 -7.25 -15.18 -14.34
CA SER A 643 -8.11 -15.66 -13.25
C SER A 643 -8.02 -14.75 -12.04
N ASP A 644 -6.86 -14.12 -11.84
CA ASP A 644 -6.61 -13.22 -10.73
C ASP A 644 -5.55 -12.16 -11.09
N GLN A 645 -5.57 -11.02 -10.42
CA GLN A 645 -4.65 -9.92 -10.65
C GLN A 645 -4.46 -9.05 -9.41
N VAL A 646 -3.22 -8.61 -9.20
CA VAL A 646 -2.78 -7.77 -8.08
C VAL A 646 -1.90 -6.64 -8.57
N VAL A 647 -1.68 -5.64 -7.73
CA VAL A 647 -0.75 -4.54 -8.01
C VAL A 647 0.32 -4.45 -6.94
N GLU A 648 1.55 -4.20 -7.36
CA GLU A 648 2.63 -3.72 -6.51
C GLU A 648 2.92 -2.26 -6.86
N LEU A 649 2.70 -1.36 -5.91
CA LEU A 649 2.91 0.09 -6.06
C LEU A 649 3.96 0.56 -5.04
N ASP A 650 5.02 1.19 -5.49
CA ASP A 650 6.11 1.64 -4.62
C ASP A 650 6.77 2.90 -5.22
N PHE A 651 7.50 3.67 -4.41
CA PHE A 651 8.33 4.78 -4.90
C PHE A 651 9.63 4.29 -5.56
N LEU A 652 9.96 3.02 -5.36
CA LEU A 652 11.11 2.32 -5.93
C LEU A 652 10.67 1.02 -6.60
N TYR A 653 11.60 0.27 -7.20
CA TYR A 653 11.29 -1.06 -7.74
C TYR A 653 10.93 -2.05 -6.60
N PRO A 654 9.70 -2.62 -6.56
CA PRO A 654 9.21 -3.42 -5.44
C PRO A 654 9.69 -4.88 -5.50
N SER A 655 11.00 -5.11 -5.32
CA SER A 655 11.60 -6.44 -5.50
C SER A 655 11.05 -7.50 -4.53
N GLU A 656 10.81 -7.15 -3.27
CA GLU A 656 10.27 -8.09 -2.27
C GLU A 656 8.87 -8.56 -2.65
N GLY A 657 7.98 -7.62 -2.99
CA GLY A 657 6.61 -7.91 -3.40
C GLY A 657 6.56 -8.78 -4.65
N ILE A 658 7.32 -8.42 -5.69
CA ILE A 658 7.37 -9.18 -6.95
C ILE A 658 7.81 -10.64 -6.70
N HIS A 659 8.84 -10.88 -5.90
CA HIS A 659 9.30 -12.25 -5.62
C HIS A 659 8.24 -13.07 -4.87
N ARG A 660 7.60 -12.51 -3.85
CA ARG A 660 6.54 -13.21 -3.12
C ARG A 660 5.34 -13.53 -4.02
N ARG A 661 4.97 -12.63 -4.92
CA ARG A 661 3.91 -12.86 -5.91
C ARG A 661 4.32 -13.92 -6.95
N TRP A 662 5.59 -13.97 -7.35
CA TRP A 662 6.08 -15.04 -8.23
C TRP A 662 5.96 -16.42 -7.61
N ASP A 663 6.26 -16.55 -6.31
CA ASP A 663 6.08 -17.79 -5.55
C ASP A 663 4.60 -18.22 -5.49
N GLY A 664 3.68 -17.24 -5.46
CA GLY A 664 2.22 -17.46 -5.57
C GLY A 664 1.69 -17.70 -6.99
N GLY A 665 2.56 -17.82 -8.00
CA GLY A 665 2.15 -18.10 -9.38
C GLY A 665 1.73 -16.88 -10.22
N TYR A 666 1.79 -15.66 -9.66
CA TYR A 666 1.54 -14.45 -10.42
C TYR A 666 2.74 -14.12 -11.33
N ARG A 667 2.50 -13.43 -12.45
CA ARG A 667 3.55 -12.91 -13.33
C ARG A 667 3.26 -11.47 -13.70
N ILE A 668 4.29 -10.65 -13.84
CA ILE A 668 4.17 -9.25 -14.26
C ILE A 668 3.60 -9.23 -15.68
N THR A 669 2.50 -8.51 -15.88
CA THR A 669 1.79 -8.38 -17.15
C THR A 669 1.72 -6.95 -17.65
N SER A 670 1.86 -5.95 -16.77
CA SER A 670 1.93 -4.55 -17.16
C SER A 670 2.77 -3.75 -16.16
N THR A 671 3.53 -2.78 -16.66
CA THR A 671 4.40 -1.94 -15.85
C THR A 671 4.33 -0.49 -16.33
N ALA A 672 4.26 0.46 -15.41
CA ALA A 672 4.37 1.88 -15.71
C ALA A 672 4.98 2.61 -14.51
N ALA A 673 5.62 3.75 -14.75
CA ALA A 673 6.23 4.52 -13.69
C ALA A 673 6.12 6.03 -13.94
N THR A 674 5.78 6.77 -12.90
CA THR A 674 5.98 8.22 -12.85
C THR A 674 7.37 8.51 -12.29
N TRP A 675 7.71 9.79 -12.18
CA TRP A 675 8.90 10.21 -11.46
C TRP A 675 8.90 9.81 -9.99
N ASP A 676 7.73 9.60 -9.38
CA ASP A 676 7.61 9.34 -7.95
C ASP A 676 7.27 7.89 -7.61
N GLN A 677 6.53 7.18 -8.45
CA GLN A 677 6.06 5.82 -8.17
C GLN A 677 6.18 4.92 -9.39
N ALA A 678 6.49 3.65 -9.14
CA ALA A 678 6.40 2.57 -10.11
C ALA A 678 5.26 1.62 -9.73
N ALA A 679 4.46 1.24 -10.73
CA ALA A 679 3.37 0.29 -10.58
C ALA A 679 3.62 -0.95 -11.45
N PHE A 680 3.48 -2.12 -10.83
CA PHE A 680 3.58 -3.42 -11.47
C PHE A 680 2.27 -4.15 -11.27
N VAL A 681 1.60 -4.48 -12.38
CA VAL A 681 0.45 -5.37 -12.35
C VAL A 681 0.95 -6.78 -12.54
N LEU A 682 0.57 -7.68 -11.63
CA LEU A 682 0.88 -9.09 -11.73
C LEU A 682 -0.40 -9.90 -11.83
N SER A 683 -0.45 -10.88 -12.73
CA SER A 683 -1.65 -11.64 -13.04
C SER A 683 -1.38 -13.14 -13.04
N VAL A 684 -2.41 -13.91 -12.69
CA VAL A 684 -2.43 -15.36 -12.87
C VAL A 684 -3.18 -15.68 -14.16
N PRO A 685 -2.55 -16.32 -15.16
CA PRO A 685 -3.23 -16.70 -16.38
C PRO A 685 -4.20 -17.86 -16.14
N ARG A 686 -5.39 -17.82 -16.75
CA ARG A 686 -6.38 -18.93 -16.69
C ARG A 686 -5.85 -20.23 -17.28
N ARG A 687 -4.99 -20.10 -18.29
CA ARG A 687 -4.29 -21.23 -18.91
C ARG A 687 -2.84 -21.21 -18.45
N LYS A 688 -2.43 -22.25 -17.75
CA LYS A 688 -1.06 -22.39 -17.28
C LYS A 688 -0.09 -22.38 -18.48
N PRO A 689 0.87 -21.46 -18.55
CA PRO A 689 1.81 -21.44 -19.65
C PRO A 689 2.76 -22.63 -19.56
N VAL A 690 3.32 -23.02 -20.71
CA VAL A 690 4.26 -24.16 -20.78
C VAL A 690 5.55 -23.87 -20.02
N ASP A 691 6.01 -22.63 -20.09
CA ASP A 691 7.14 -22.11 -19.33
C ASP A 691 6.69 -20.85 -18.59
N GLU A 692 6.87 -20.86 -17.27
CA GLU A 692 6.51 -19.76 -16.38
C GLU A 692 7.71 -18.87 -16.03
N THR A 693 8.88 -19.10 -16.65
CA THR A 693 10.09 -18.33 -16.35
C THR A 693 9.88 -16.86 -16.73
N GLN A 694 10.06 -15.98 -15.75
CA GLN A 694 10.05 -14.54 -15.93
C GLN A 694 11.24 -13.94 -15.18
N GLU A 695 11.88 -12.95 -15.78
CA GLU A 695 13.01 -12.23 -15.19
C GLU A 695 12.79 -10.72 -15.32
N THR A 696 13.36 -9.96 -14.40
CA THR A 696 13.44 -8.50 -14.52
C THR A 696 14.89 -8.05 -14.62
N LEU A 697 15.12 -7.00 -15.39
CA LEU A 697 16.43 -6.37 -15.54
C LEU A 697 16.27 -4.85 -15.35
N ARG A 698 17.16 -4.26 -14.55
CA ARG A 698 17.22 -2.82 -14.32
C ARG A 698 18.55 -2.29 -14.85
N THR A 699 18.51 -1.36 -15.80
CA THR A 699 19.71 -0.84 -16.47
C THR A 699 19.57 0.65 -16.76
N SER A 700 20.67 1.40 -16.62
CA SER A 700 20.69 2.82 -16.98
C SER A 700 20.53 3.04 -18.49
N ALA A 701 21.11 2.15 -19.30
CA ALA A 701 20.90 2.12 -20.75
C ALA A 701 19.78 1.15 -21.13
N PHE A 702 19.15 1.36 -22.28
CA PHE A 702 18.19 0.41 -22.83
C PHE A 702 18.87 -0.95 -23.06
N PRO A 703 18.25 -2.09 -22.69
CA PRO A 703 18.89 -3.40 -22.81
C PRO A 703 18.88 -3.86 -24.27
N SER A 704 19.88 -3.42 -25.03
CA SER A 704 20.02 -3.69 -26.45
C SER A 704 20.79 -4.98 -26.78
N THR A 705 21.27 -5.71 -25.77
CA THR A 705 21.98 -6.98 -25.98
C THR A 705 21.02 -8.16 -26.10
N HIS A 706 21.22 -8.99 -27.14
CA HIS A 706 20.39 -10.15 -27.46
C HIS A 706 20.75 -11.42 -26.66
N GLU A 707 21.57 -11.33 -25.62
CA GLU A 707 22.07 -12.49 -24.85
C GLU A 707 20.94 -13.35 -24.27
N LYS A 708 19.81 -12.73 -23.93
CA LYS A 708 18.63 -13.41 -23.39
C LYS A 708 17.86 -14.24 -24.43
N TRP A 709 18.00 -13.95 -25.72
CA TRP A 709 17.35 -14.74 -26.77
C TRP A 709 17.88 -16.17 -26.85
N ALA A 710 19.16 -16.39 -26.55
CA ALA A 710 19.75 -17.73 -26.47
C ALA A 710 19.08 -18.61 -25.38
N LYS A 711 18.45 -17.98 -24.37
CA LYS A 711 17.69 -18.62 -23.31
C LYS A 711 16.17 -18.59 -23.58
N ASN A 712 15.73 -18.22 -24.78
CA ASN A 712 14.32 -18.01 -25.16
C ASN A 712 13.57 -16.98 -24.29
N LEU A 713 14.30 -16.01 -23.73
CA LEU A 713 13.74 -14.92 -22.93
C LEU A 713 13.59 -13.66 -23.79
N TYR A 714 12.36 -13.17 -23.89
CA TYR A 714 11.98 -12.03 -24.74
C TYR A 714 11.36 -10.92 -23.91
N ILE A 715 11.59 -9.66 -24.30
CA ILE A 715 10.99 -8.51 -23.60
C ILE A 715 9.47 -8.58 -23.76
N ALA A 716 8.76 -8.62 -22.64
CA ALA A 716 7.30 -8.67 -22.59
C ALA A 716 6.69 -7.33 -22.16
N SER A 717 7.40 -6.57 -21.33
CA SER A 717 7.00 -5.25 -20.89
C SER A 717 8.23 -4.43 -20.52
N VAL A 718 8.16 -3.12 -20.71
CA VAL A 718 9.24 -2.20 -20.37
C VAL A 718 8.67 -0.88 -19.87
N CYS A 719 9.32 -0.28 -18.89
CA CYS A 719 9.06 1.10 -18.48
C CYS A 719 10.36 1.78 -18.06
N TYR A 720 10.32 3.10 -17.93
CA TYR A 720 11.45 3.90 -17.43
C TYR A 720 11.02 4.60 -16.14
N GLY A 721 11.71 4.34 -15.03
CA GLY A 721 11.25 4.79 -13.72
C GLY A 721 12.32 4.73 -12.64
N ARG A 722 11.97 5.22 -11.44
CA ARG A 722 12.88 5.21 -10.28
C ARG A 722 13.14 3.79 -9.77
N THR A 723 14.39 3.54 -9.46
CA THR A 723 14.96 2.29 -8.96
C THR A 723 16.03 2.61 -7.90
N VAL A 724 16.55 1.56 -7.25
CA VAL A 724 17.70 1.65 -6.35
C VAL A 724 18.89 1.02 -7.07
N SER A 725 20.02 1.74 -7.11
CA SER A 725 21.29 1.26 -7.66
C SER A 725 22.02 0.29 -6.74
#